data_AF-A0A0K9Q0C0-F1
#
_entry.id   AF-A0A0K9Q0C0-F1
#
_cell.length_a   1.000
_cell.length_b   1.000
_cell.length_c   1.000
_cell.angle_alpha   90.00
_cell.angle_beta   90.00
_cell.angle_gamma   90.00
#
_symmetry.space_group_name_H-M   'P 1'
#
loop_
_entity.id
_entity.type
_entity.pdbx_description
1 polymer ?
#
loop_
_entity_poly.entity_id
_entity_poly.type
_entity_poly.pdbx_seq_one_letter_code
_entity_poly.pdbx_strand_id
1 'polypeptide(L)'
;MSLFNYQLRRLQLKNDSQEKPLLKPKIQHNDEEDTIDQNAIPDCIFYSHNQTIANEDSNGINNVSETNEVKNVNDKNQSSRIELDDLFHTINNPEKIHDNALKELKMILVEKEMLQQKVNALEMKLVEDDAQTNVVHKNEIHTIETDDHENHRIRNENMVLKSDIKMLKDKLRNVQAIDERVFSLENERSKLLASVKELEFMLSVAQKDVSKLSILKTECEDLHYKIECLHALLDTATKHADQADRILKRNDELERKVEKLEALLKASNPDRFISDENKECKEILLQRVKILENQIQMSDEKINANVPIYQGSVKELQDIVSKHKEESMGKLSNGSLDDMPQELWNHVLSMVDSWLLEKKISSNDAILLREMAWKRDDRIKDAYFICNGEIQQKVIDTFLKIISSQSSSGLNIVHIAAEMAPVVKVGGLGDVVTGLCKALQRRGHLVEVILPKYDCMQIGEIDNLQILDVVIESYFDGHLFKNKIWFGTIEGLPVYFIEPLHPAQFFLRGNVYGVHDDFKRFSYFSRAALEFICQFGKKPDIIHCHDWQTAFIPPLYWELYAVVGFNFAKICFTCHNFEYQGTAHASELASCGLGIRRLHRADRMMDNLNHDRINLVKGAIVFSNIVTTVSPTYADEVRTAQGGHGLHDTLNLHSLKFTGIVNGIDTETWNPFTDPFLRFHYNADDLHGKDDNKDAIRKYINLSTKNPSQPLVACITRLVPQKGVHLIRHAIYRTLELGGQFILLGSSPIIHIQREFEDIANQFQNHPNIRLVLKYDNALSHFIYAASDMFVMPSIFEPCGLTQMIAMRYGSVPIVRNTGGLNDSVFDVDDDAIPAQLKNGFTFSKADELGLNNALERAFHLYTSNKDGWLQLVKKNMRTDFSWNSSSVQYEKLYLQTVARTTNSEFR
;
A
#
# COMPACT_ATOMS: atom_id res chain seq x y z
N MET A 1 4.52 1.66 44.26
CA MET A 1 5.94 2.02 44.47
C MET A 1 6.19 3.52 44.60
N SER A 2 6.02 4.35 43.56
CA SER A 2 6.33 5.81 43.61
C SER A 2 5.69 6.55 44.80
N LEU A 3 4.37 6.41 44.98
CA LEU A 3 3.61 7.02 46.09
C LEU A 3 4.10 6.57 47.49
N PHE A 4 4.57 5.33 47.58
CA PHE A 4 5.09 4.72 48.81
C PHE A 4 6.50 5.26 49.14
N ASN A 5 7.38 5.34 48.15
CA ASN A 5 8.69 5.99 48.29
C ASN A 5 8.57 7.47 48.64
N TYR A 6 7.56 8.17 48.12
CA TYR A 6 7.25 9.55 48.50
C TYR A 6 6.86 9.68 49.98
N GLN A 7 5.99 8.80 50.48
CA GLN A 7 5.63 8.76 51.91
C GLN A 7 6.83 8.39 52.80
N LEU A 8 7.62 7.38 52.42
CA LEU A 8 8.80 6.96 53.19
C LEU A 8 9.85 8.07 53.28
N ARG A 9 10.10 8.79 52.18
CA ARG A 9 11.01 9.94 52.15
C ARG A 9 10.48 11.11 52.97
N ARG A 10 9.16 11.31 53.02
CA ARG A 10 8.50 12.33 53.86
C ARG A 10 8.62 12.02 55.37
N LEU A 11 8.66 10.74 55.75
CA LEU A 11 8.94 10.30 57.13
C LEU A 11 10.42 10.55 57.49
N GLN A 12 11.36 10.16 56.63
CA GLN A 12 12.80 10.40 56.86
C GLN A 12 13.12 11.89 57.04
N LEU A 13 12.58 12.75 56.19
CA LEU A 13 12.74 14.22 56.30
C LEU A 13 12.15 14.82 57.59
N LYS A 14 11.22 14.13 58.27
CA LYS A 14 10.67 14.54 59.57
C LYS A 14 11.63 14.24 60.73
N ASN A 15 12.47 13.21 60.61
CA ASN A 15 13.51 12.89 61.59
C ASN A 15 14.76 13.77 61.41
N ASP A 16 15.22 13.94 60.16
CA ASP A 16 16.44 14.71 59.84
C ASP A 16 16.36 16.20 60.25
N SER A 17 15.16 16.71 60.51
CA SER A 17 14.90 18.12 60.86
C SER A 17 14.99 18.46 62.36
N GLN A 18 15.32 17.50 63.25
CA GLN A 18 15.63 17.80 64.66
C GLN A 18 17.11 18.12 64.94
N GLU A 19 18.06 17.88 64.00
CA GLU A 19 19.50 18.12 64.23
C GLU A 19 20.11 19.29 63.42
N LYS A 20 19.86 20.55 63.81
CA LYS A 20 20.86 21.65 63.99
C LYS A 20 20.23 23.07 64.13
N PRO A 21 20.93 24.03 64.77
CA PRO A 21 20.35 25.32 65.18
C PRO A 21 20.38 26.44 64.12
N LEU A 22 19.61 27.51 64.40
CA LEU A 22 19.37 28.67 63.52
C LEU A 22 20.61 29.55 63.24
N LEU A 23 20.64 30.12 62.02
CA LEU A 23 21.02 31.52 61.79
C LEU A 23 20.00 32.23 60.89
N LYS A 24 19.90 33.56 61.06
CA LYS A 24 18.97 34.52 60.43
C LYS A 24 19.73 35.83 60.15
N PRO A 25 19.17 36.83 59.46
CA PRO A 25 18.31 36.82 58.26
C PRO A 25 18.76 37.90 57.24
N LYS A 26 17.97 38.16 56.18
CA LYS A 26 17.57 39.55 55.81
C LYS A 26 16.38 39.58 54.85
N ILE A 27 15.49 40.54 55.05
CA ILE A 27 14.34 40.91 54.19
C ILE A 27 14.25 42.44 54.18
N GLN A 28 14.03 43.04 53.02
CA GLN A 28 13.29 44.30 52.81
C GLN A 28 12.42 44.05 51.54
N HIS A 29 11.10 44.29 51.51
CA HIS A 29 10.35 45.54 51.74
C HIS A 29 10.63 46.56 50.62
N ASN A 30 9.65 47.15 49.90
CA ASN A 30 8.19 47.27 50.11
C ASN A 30 7.38 47.42 48.79
N ASP A 31 6.10 46.99 48.83
CA ASP A 31 4.82 47.69 48.52
C ASP A 31 4.61 48.38 47.12
N GLU A 32 3.42 48.83 46.67
CA GLU A 32 2.11 49.13 47.31
C GLU A 32 0.95 49.12 46.26
N GLU A 33 -0.29 48.82 46.70
CA GLU A 33 -1.67 49.29 46.29
C GLU A 33 -2.07 49.73 44.83
N ASP A 34 -3.34 49.67 44.36
CA ASP A 34 -4.58 48.89 44.67
C ASP A 34 -5.71 49.18 43.60
N THR A 35 -6.97 48.74 43.83
CA THR A 35 -8.31 48.97 43.19
C THR A 35 -8.88 47.81 42.33
N ILE A 36 -9.79 46.91 42.76
CA ILE A 36 -11.16 47.01 43.36
C ILE A 36 -12.14 47.78 42.42
N ASP A 37 -13.35 47.32 42.00
CA ASP A 37 -14.32 46.25 42.40
C ASP A 37 -15.14 45.78 41.14
N GLN A 38 -16.23 44.96 41.06
CA GLN A 38 -17.13 44.20 41.97
C GLN A 38 -17.94 43.13 41.17
N ASN A 39 -18.68 42.24 41.88
CA ASN A 39 -19.87 41.46 41.46
C ASN A 39 -19.73 40.28 40.46
N ALA A 40 -20.36 39.11 40.66
CA ALA A 40 -20.94 38.47 41.86
C ALA A 40 -21.09 36.93 41.64
N ILE A 41 -21.06 36.16 42.73
CA ILE A 41 -21.33 34.69 42.84
C ILE A 41 -22.73 34.47 43.49
N PRO A 42 -23.30 33.26 43.72
CA PRO A 42 -22.79 31.86 43.66
C PRO A 42 -23.71 30.94 42.77
N ASP A 43 -23.78 29.60 42.82
CA ASP A 43 -23.36 28.58 43.80
C ASP A 43 -23.12 27.17 43.19
N CYS A 44 -22.73 26.19 44.02
CA CYS A 44 -22.32 24.83 43.64
C CYS A 44 -23.33 23.72 44.06
N ILE A 45 -22.83 22.46 44.15
CA ILE A 45 -23.20 21.40 45.13
C ILE A 45 -24.03 20.15 44.69
N PHE A 46 -23.27 19.06 44.44
CA PHE A 46 -23.42 17.64 44.87
C PHE A 46 -24.57 16.67 44.47
N TYR A 47 -24.14 15.42 44.19
CA TYR A 47 -24.70 14.09 44.59
C TYR A 47 -26.13 13.69 44.13
N SER A 48 -26.56 12.40 44.14
CA SER A 48 -25.87 11.09 44.09
C SER A 48 -26.87 9.92 43.89
N HIS A 49 -26.39 8.81 43.33
CA HIS A 49 -26.77 7.41 43.67
C HIS A 49 -28.18 6.83 43.32
N ASN A 50 -28.09 5.60 42.78
CA ASN A 50 -28.88 4.39 43.08
C ASN A 50 -30.28 4.11 42.48
N GLN A 51 -30.42 2.79 42.28
CA GLN A 51 -31.57 1.89 42.05
C GLN A 51 -32.79 2.22 42.97
N THR A 52 -34.02 1.71 42.78
CA THR A 52 -34.39 0.29 42.59
C THR A 52 -35.91 0.09 42.30
N ILE A 53 -36.26 -0.80 41.35
CA ILE A 53 -37.43 -1.74 41.26
C ILE A 53 -38.91 -1.30 41.59
N ALA A 54 -39.86 -1.78 40.75
CA ALA A 54 -41.32 -2.01 40.98
C ALA A 54 -42.27 -0.77 41.06
N ASN A 55 -43.59 -0.83 40.75
CA ASN A 55 -44.46 -1.89 40.15
C ASN A 55 -45.80 -1.31 39.57
N GLU A 56 -46.65 -2.21 39.05
CA GLU A 56 -48.14 -2.16 39.04
C GLU A 56 -48.96 -1.32 38.02
N ASP A 57 -49.49 -2.05 37.03
CA ASP A 57 -50.93 -2.38 36.84
C ASP A 57 -51.99 -1.37 36.32
N SER A 58 -52.42 -1.64 35.07
CA SER A 58 -53.76 -2.21 34.71
C SER A 58 -54.73 -1.42 33.80
N ASN A 59 -55.54 -2.22 33.08
CA ASN A 59 -56.74 -1.90 32.27
C ASN A 59 -56.53 -1.31 30.84
N GLY A 60 -57.00 -1.93 29.75
CA GLY A 60 -57.55 -3.29 29.58
C GLY A 60 -58.42 -3.52 28.32
N ILE A 61 -59.03 -4.72 28.26
CA ILE A 61 -60.27 -5.10 27.53
C ILE A 61 -60.17 -5.61 26.05
N ASN A 62 -60.22 -6.95 25.95
CA ASN A 62 -60.97 -7.82 25.01
C ASN A 62 -60.46 -8.26 23.61
N ASN A 63 -60.35 -9.60 23.49
CA ASN A 63 -60.75 -10.51 22.36
C ASN A 63 -59.95 -10.40 21.02
N VAL A 64 -59.51 -11.48 20.35
CA VAL A 64 -60.16 -12.79 20.10
C VAL A 64 -59.13 -13.96 19.97
N SER A 65 -59.44 -15.09 20.61
CA SER A 65 -58.89 -16.48 20.45
C SER A 65 -57.49 -16.74 19.84
N GLU A 66 -56.55 -17.18 20.68
CA GLU A 66 -55.39 -18.00 20.28
C GLU A 66 -55.66 -19.50 20.49
N THR A 67 -55.80 -20.28 19.42
CA THR A 67 -55.71 -21.76 19.47
C THR A 67 -55.14 -22.34 18.16
N ASN A 68 -53.89 -22.00 17.78
CA ASN A 68 -53.25 -22.67 16.62
C ASN A 68 -51.71 -22.71 16.55
N GLU A 69 -50.94 -22.07 17.45
CA GLU A 69 -49.48 -21.94 17.24
C GLU A 69 -48.59 -23.05 17.85
N VAL A 70 -49.12 -23.93 18.72
CA VAL A 70 -48.34 -25.01 19.38
C VAL A 70 -48.21 -26.28 18.50
N LYS A 71 -48.29 -26.15 17.17
CA LYS A 71 -47.99 -27.22 16.20
C LYS A 71 -46.99 -26.83 15.10
N ASN A 72 -46.91 -25.54 14.73
CA ASN A 72 -46.10 -25.08 13.58
C ASN A 72 -44.58 -25.00 13.83
N VAL A 73 -44.09 -25.37 15.03
CA VAL A 73 -42.66 -25.28 15.39
C VAL A 73 -41.88 -26.58 15.11
N ASN A 74 -42.53 -27.75 15.16
CA ASN A 74 -41.85 -29.02 14.91
C ASN A 74 -41.66 -29.35 13.42
N ASP A 75 -42.66 -29.09 12.57
CA ASP A 75 -42.57 -29.40 11.13
C ASP A 75 -41.42 -28.64 10.44
N LYS A 76 -41.16 -27.39 10.84
CA LYS A 76 -40.04 -26.59 10.32
C LYS A 76 -38.66 -27.17 10.65
N ASN A 77 -38.52 -27.94 11.73
CA ASN A 77 -37.28 -28.61 12.13
C ASN A 77 -37.15 -30.05 11.58
N GLN A 78 -38.19 -30.60 10.93
CA GLN A 78 -38.07 -31.81 10.11
C GLN A 78 -37.82 -31.46 8.63
N SER A 79 -38.52 -30.48 8.06
CA SER A 79 -38.32 -30.06 6.66
C SER A 79 -36.85 -29.68 6.39
N SER A 80 -36.27 -28.84 7.27
CA SER A 80 -34.89 -28.36 7.16
C SER A 80 -33.80 -29.42 7.41
N ARG A 81 -34.17 -30.61 7.91
CA ARG A 81 -33.26 -31.78 7.95
C ARG A 81 -33.35 -32.61 6.69
N ILE A 82 -34.56 -32.86 6.19
CA ILE A 82 -34.80 -33.62 4.97
C ILE A 82 -34.15 -32.91 3.76
N GLU A 83 -34.28 -31.58 3.67
CA GLU A 83 -33.62 -30.78 2.62
C GLU A 83 -32.08 -30.86 2.66
N LEU A 84 -31.49 -31.06 3.84
CA LEU A 84 -30.03 -31.22 4.01
C LEU A 84 -29.54 -32.62 3.63
N ASP A 85 -30.30 -33.66 3.99
CA ASP A 85 -29.99 -35.05 3.62
C ASP A 85 -30.18 -35.27 2.11
N ASP A 86 -31.21 -34.69 1.47
CA ASP A 86 -31.39 -34.72 0.00
C ASP A 86 -30.28 -33.93 -0.73
N LEU A 87 -29.80 -32.81 -0.16
CA LEU A 87 -28.62 -32.12 -0.69
C LEU A 87 -27.38 -33.01 -0.63
N PHE A 88 -27.15 -33.67 0.52
CA PHE A 88 -26.05 -34.63 0.68
C PHE A 88 -26.19 -35.81 -0.29
N HIS A 89 -27.40 -36.32 -0.53
CA HIS A 89 -27.60 -37.44 -1.45
C HIS A 89 -27.38 -37.03 -2.92
N THR A 90 -27.66 -35.77 -3.27
CA THR A 90 -27.41 -35.17 -4.59
C THR A 90 -25.92 -34.89 -4.81
N ILE A 91 -25.22 -34.39 -3.79
CA ILE A 91 -23.77 -34.13 -3.81
C ILE A 91 -22.95 -35.44 -3.92
N ASN A 92 -23.50 -36.58 -3.51
CA ASN A 92 -22.82 -37.89 -3.53
C ASN A 92 -22.95 -38.69 -4.84
N ASN A 93 -23.34 -38.10 -5.99
CA ASN A 93 -23.30 -38.80 -7.29
C ASN A 93 -22.98 -37.95 -8.55
N PRO A 94 -22.04 -36.97 -8.50
CA PRO A 94 -21.75 -36.09 -9.64
C PRO A 94 -21.22 -36.86 -10.86
N GLU A 95 -20.45 -37.93 -10.64
CA GLU A 95 -19.90 -38.78 -11.69
C GLU A 95 -20.98 -39.33 -12.63
N LYS A 96 -22.15 -39.70 -12.10
CA LYS A 96 -23.21 -40.36 -12.87
C LYS A 96 -24.03 -39.42 -13.75
N ILE A 97 -24.10 -38.14 -13.37
CA ILE A 97 -24.63 -37.06 -14.22
C ILE A 97 -23.59 -36.65 -15.25
N HIS A 98 -22.33 -36.54 -14.82
CA HIS A 98 -21.18 -36.20 -15.68
C HIS A 98 -21.00 -37.22 -16.82
N ASP A 99 -21.10 -38.52 -16.55
CA ASP A 99 -20.95 -39.60 -17.54
C ASP A 99 -22.03 -39.57 -18.64
N ASN A 100 -23.26 -39.15 -18.30
CA ASN A 100 -24.34 -39.01 -19.28
C ASN A 100 -24.13 -37.77 -20.16
N ALA A 101 -23.81 -36.61 -19.57
CA ALA A 101 -23.48 -35.41 -20.33
C ALA A 101 -22.23 -35.62 -21.23
N LEU A 102 -21.23 -36.36 -20.75
CA LEU A 102 -20.04 -36.71 -21.51
C LEU A 102 -20.35 -37.69 -22.67
N LYS A 103 -21.36 -38.55 -22.54
CA LYS A 103 -21.86 -39.40 -23.63
C LYS A 103 -22.59 -38.59 -24.70
N GLU A 104 -23.46 -37.66 -24.31
CA GLU A 104 -24.16 -36.79 -25.27
C GLU A 104 -23.16 -35.90 -26.04
N LEU A 105 -22.21 -35.27 -25.34
CA LEU A 105 -21.14 -34.49 -25.97
C LEU A 105 -20.29 -35.34 -26.94
N LYS A 106 -19.98 -36.60 -26.58
CA LYS A 106 -19.27 -37.52 -27.49
C LYS A 106 -20.10 -37.93 -28.71
N MET A 107 -21.41 -38.12 -28.58
CA MET A 107 -22.27 -38.36 -29.75
C MET A 107 -22.31 -37.14 -30.68
N ILE A 108 -22.47 -35.93 -30.13
CA ILE A 108 -22.49 -34.68 -30.88
C ILE A 108 -21.16 -34.45 -31.61
N LEU A 109 -20.03 -34.80 -30.99
CA LEU A 109 -18.71 -34.78 -31.64
C LEU A 109 -18.60 -35.74 -32.83
N VAL A 110 -19.06 -36.99 -32.68
CA VAL A 110 -19.08 -37.97 -33.79
C VAL A 110 -20.01 -37.54 -34.92
N GLU A 111 -21.15 -36.91 -34.60
CA GLU A 111 -22.05 -36.35 -35.62
C GLU A 111 -21.43 -35.13 -36.32
N LYS A 112 -20.73 -34.24 -35.60
CA LYS A 112 -19.95 -33.11 -36.13
C LYS A 112 -18.87 -33.61 -37.12
N GLU A 113 -18.15 -34.68 -36.77
CA GLU A 113 -17.17 -35.31 -37.66
C GLU A 113 -17.79 -35.96 -38.90
N MET A 114 -18.89 -36.72 -38.76
CA MET A 114 -19.61 -37.30 -39.92
C MET A 114 -20.18 -36.23 -40.85
N LEU A 115 -20.67 -35.11 -40.32
CA LEU A 115 -21.16 -33.98 -41.12
C LEU A 115 -20.00 -33.28 -41.84
N GLN A 116 -18.86 -33.07 -41.17
CA GLN A 116 -17.67 -32.49 -41.80
C GLN A 116 -17.12 -33.38 -42.92
N GLN A 117 -17.05 -34.71 -42.72
CA GLN A 117 -16.65 -35.65 -43.78
C GLN A 117 -17.61 -35.60 -44.99
N LYS A 118 -18.92 -35.47 -44.76
CA LYS A 118 -19.91 -35.29 -45.85
C LYS A 118 -19.74 -33.96 -46.59
N VAL A 119 -19.44 -32.86 -45.88
CA VAL A 119 -19.14 -31.56 -46.51
C VAL A 119 -17.89 -31.68 -47.39
N ASN A 120 -16.79 -32.19 -46.85
CA ASN A 120 -15.53 -32.35 -47.60
C ASN A 120 -15.70 -33.25 -48.84
N ALA A 121 -16.51 -34.32 -48.73
CA ALA A 121 -16.80 -35.21 -49.86
C ALA A 121 -17.69 -34.56 -50.94
N LEU A 122 -18.58 -33.64 -50.57
CA LEU A 122 -19.37 -32.85 -51.52
C LEU A 122 -18.54 -31.73 -52.17
N GLU A 123 -17.63 -31.10 -51.43
CA GLU A 123 -16.69 -30.10 -51.96
C GLU A 123 -15.70 -30.74 -52.95
N MET A 124 -15.18 -31.94 -52.65
CA MET A 124 -14.40 -32.73 -53.61
C MET A 124 -15.16 -33.00 -54.91
N LYS A 125 -16.41 -33.45 -54.82
CA LYS A 125 -17.25 -33.70 -56.02
C LYS A 125 -17.52 -32.42 -56.82
N LEU A 126 -17.76 -31.30 -56.15
CA LEU A 126 -17.96 -30.02 -56.83
C LEU A 126 -16.73 -29.62 -57.65
N VAL A 127 -15.52 -29.89 -57.14
CA VAL A 127 -14.26 -29.68 -57.85
C VAL A 127 -14.05 -30.69 -58.99
N GLU A 128 -14.49 -31.94 -58.85
CA GLU A 128 -14.49 -32.93 -59.94
C GLU A 128 -15.45 -32.51 -61.08
N ASP A 129 -16.67 -32.07 -60.78
CA ASP A 129 -17.66 -31.61 -61.76
C ASP A 129 -17.25 -30.28 -62.45
N ASP A 130 -16.65 -29.34 -61.71
CA ASP A 130 -16.05 -28.12 -62.28
C ASP A 130 -14.83 -28.46 -63.18
N ALA A 131 -14.06 -29.50 -62.87
CA ALA A 131 -12.99 -29.97 -63.75
C ALA A 131 -13.56 -30.64 -65.02
N GLN A 132 -14.60 -31.48 -64.87
CA GLN A 132 -15.27 -32.19 -65.95
C GLN A 132 -15.84 -31.20 -67.00
N THR A 133 -16.54 -30.16 -66.54
CA THR A 133 -17.10 -29.12 -67.42
C THR A 133 -16.03 -28.29 -68.13
N ASN A 134 -14.91 -27.97 -67.45
CA ASN A 134 -13.76 -27.28 -68.08
C ASN A 134 -13.02 -28.12 -69.13
N VAL A 135 -13.09 -29.46 -69.07
CA VAL A 135 -12.57 -30.34 -70.12
C VAL A 135 -13.52 -30.39 -71.32
N VAL A 136 -14.84 -30.50 -71.08
CA VAL A 136 -15.85 -30.50 -72.15
C VAL A 136 -15.84 -29.20 -72.94
N HIS A 137 -15.66 -28.04 -72.29
CA HIS A 137 -15.55 -26.74 -72.96
C HIS A 137 -14.29 -26.50 -73.83
N LYS A 138 -13.39 -27.49 -73.97
CA LYS A 138 -12.19 -27.40 -74.82
C LYS A 138 -12.21 -28.20 -76.12
N ASN A 139 -13.17 -29.11 -76.29
CA ASN A 139 -13.33 -29.89 -77.52
C ASN A 139 -14.71 -29.68 -78.13
N GLU A 140 -14.79 -29.75 -79.46
CA GLU A 140 -16.01 -29.78 -80.28
C GLU A 140 -16.88 -28.51 -80.27
N ILE A 141 -16.52 -27.60 -81.19
CA ILE A 141 -17.43 -26.58 -81.72
C ILE A 141 -18.34 -27.25 -82.79
N HIS A 142 -19.63 -26.91 -82.78
CA HIS A 142 -20.69 -27.29 -83.73
C HIS A 142 -21.29 -28.71 -83.62
N THR A 143 -22.25 -28.86 -82.71
CA THR A 143 -23.68 -28.93 -83.08
C THR A 143 -24.54 -28.22 -82.02
N ILE A 144 -25.68 -27.65 -82.41
CA ILE A 144 -26.63 -26.94 -81.53
C ILE A 144 -28.03 -27.52 -81.81
N GLU A 145 -28.96 -27.34 -80.86
CA GLU A 145 -30.38 -27.79 -80.89
C GLU A 145 -30.64 -29.24 -80.44
N THR A 146 -30.24 -29.65 -79.21
CA THR A 146 -30.96 -30.71 -78.47
C THR A 146 -30.78 -30.75 -76.92
N ASP A 147 -30.35 -29.68 -76.22
CA ASP A 147 -29.90 -29.83 -74.80
C ASP A 147 -30.38 -28.78 -73.76
N ASP A 148 -31.48 -28.06 -74.02
CA ASP A 148 -31.99 -27.04 -73.08
C ASP A 148 -32.66 -27.65 -71.82
N HIS A 149 -33.23 -28.86 -71.94
CA HIS A 149 -33.92 -29.54 -70.84
C HIS A 149 -32.97 -30.06 -69.75
N GLU A 150 -31.84 -30.64 -70.15
CA GLU A 150 -30.82 -31.15 -69.21
C GLU A 150 -30.21 -29.97 -68.43
N ASN A 151 -29.85 -28.89 -69.15
CA ASN A 151 -29.36 -27.64 -68.58
C ASN A 151 -30.35 -26.99 -67.59
N HIS A 152 -31.65 -26.96 -67.91
CA HIS A 152 -32.65 -26.41 -66.98
C HIS A 152 -32.80 -27.27 -65.72
N ARG A 153 -32.67 -28.59 -65.85
CA ARG A 153 -32.72 -29.53 -64.72
C ARG A 153 -31.52 -29.35 -63.78
N ILE A 154 -30.31 -29.34 -64.34
CA ILE A 154 -29.05 -29.10 -63.61
C ILE A 154 -29.06 -27.74 -62.89
N ARG A 155 -29.63 -26.69 -63.52
CA ARG A 155 -29.82 -25.38 -62.87
C ARG A 155 -30.76 -25.43 -61.67
N ASN A 156 -31.86 -26.17 -61.75
CA ASN A 156 -32.80 -26.32 -60.63
C ASN A 156 -32.17 -27.09 -59.46
N GLU A 157 -31.48 -28.20 -59.73
CA GLU A 157 -30.77 -28.99 -58.70
C GLU A 157 -29.65 -28.16 -58.04
N ASN A 158 -28.92 -27.34 -58.81
CA ASN A 158 -27.96 -26.36 -58.28
C ASN A 158 -28.58 -25.28 -57.37
N MET A 159 -29.82 -24.86 -57.62
CA MET A 159 -30.51 -23.90 -56.73
C MET A 159 -30.92 -24.54 -55.40
N VAL A 160 -31.37 -25.80 -55.42
CA VAL A 160 -31.67 -26.56 -54.19
C VAL A 160 -30.40 -26.76 -53.36
N LEU A 161 -29.31 -27.24 -53.96
CA LEU A 161 -28.03 -27.43 -53.29
C LEU A 161 -27.49 -26.13 -52.66
N LYS A 162 -27.64 -24.98 -53.33
CA LYS A 162 -27.25 -23.67 -52.78
C LYS A 162 -28.12 -23.26 -51.58
N SER A 163 -29.40 -23.63 -51.55
CA SER A 163 -30.28 -23.43 -50.40
C SER A 163 -29.87 -24.31 -49.21
N ASP A 164 -29.56 -25.59 -49.45
CA ASP A 164 -29.15 -26.52 -48.39
C ASP A 164 -27.77 -26.17 -47.80
N ILE A 165 -26.80 -25.79 -48.64
CA ILE A 165 -25.50 -25.26 -48.19
C ILE A 165 -25.68 -23.99 -47.34
N LYS A 166 -26.65 -23.13 -47.69
CA LYS A 166 -26.97 -21.93 -46.91
C LYS A 166 -27.56 -22.29 -45.54
N MET A 167 -28.55 -23.21 -45.48
CA MET A 167 -29.10 -23.72 -44.23
C MET A 167 -28.02 -24.38 -43.34
N LEU A 168 -27.11 -25.16 -43.92
CA LEU A 168 -26.02 -25.81 -43.18
C LEU A 168 -25.03 -24.77 -42.61
N LYS A 169 -24.69 -23.73 -43.36
CA LYS A 169 -23.85 -22.61 -42.87
C LYS A 169 -24.55 -21.77 -41.79
N ASP A 170 -25.88 -21.72 -41.78
CA ASP A 170 -26.65 -21.06 -40.72
C ASP A 170 -26.72 -21.94 -39.45
N LYS A 171 -26.87 -23.27 -39.59
CA LYS A 171 -26.75 -24.23 -38.47
C LYS A 171 -25.34 -24.25 -37.85
N LEU A 172 -24.29 -24.22 -38.67
CA LEU A 172 -22.90 -24.23 -38.19
C LEU A 172 -22.58 -23.00 -37.33
N ARG A 173 -23.11 -21.82 -37.68
CA ARG A 173 -22.95 -20.60 -36.88
C ARG A 173 -23.63 -20.68 -35.51
N ASN A 174 -24.77 -21.36 -35.42
CA ASN A 174 -25.40 -21.64 -34.12
C ASN A 174 -24.55 -22.60 -33.27
N VAL A 175 -23.86 -23.58 -33.88
CA VAL A 175 -22.92 -24.46 -33.16
C VAL A 175 -21.71 -23.67 -32.65
N GLN A 176 -21.16 -22.75 -33.45
CA GLN A 176 -20.06 -21.87 -33.01
C GLN A 176 -20.45 -21.00 -31.81
N ALA A 177 -21.66 -20.41 -31.82
CA ALA A 177 -22.18 -19.65 -30.68
C ALA A 177 -22.43 -20.51 -29.41
N ILE A 178 -22.59 -21.83 -29.58
CA ILE A 178 -22.66 -22.79 -28.46
C ILE A 178 -21.25 -23.14 -27.95
N ASP A 179 -20.28 -23.41 -28.84
CA ASP A 179 -18.87 -23.64 -28.47
C ASP A 179 -18.31 -22.42 -27.69
N GLU A 180 -18.59 -21.18 -28.12
CA GLU A 180 -18.25 -19.94 -27.40
C GLU A 180 -18.88 -19.86 -26.00
N ARG A 181 -20.14 -20.27 -25.86
CA ARG A 181 -20.85 -20.25 -24.58
C ARG A 181 -20.38 -21.35 -23.62
N VAL A 182 -20.01 -22.52 -24.14
CA VAL A 182 -19.36 -23.60 -23.35
C VAL A 182 -18.02 -23.10 -22.83
N PHE A 183 -17.19 -22.49 -23.67
CA PHE A 183 -15.90 -21.91 -23.26
C PHE A 183 -16.04 -20.85 -22.16
N SER A 184 -17.08 -20.01 -22.23
CA SER A 184 -17.40 -19.05 -21.17
C SER A 184 -17.73 -19.74 -19.84
N LEU A 185 -18.51 -20.82 -19.86
CA LEU A 185 -18.89 -21.58 -18.66
C LEU A 185 -17.70 -22.38 -18.08
N GLU A 186 -16.80 -22.88 -18.92
CA GLU A 186 -15.55 -23.53 -18.46
C GLU A 186 -14.61 -22.54 -17.77
N ASN A 187 -14.55 -21.29 -18.25
CA ASN A 187 -13.80 -20.19 -17.62
C ASN A 187 -14.41 -19.82 -16.26
N GLU A 188 -15.74 -19.66 -16.16
CA GLU A 188 -16.44 -19.43 -14.88
C GLU A 188 -16.24 -20.58 -13.89
N ARG A 189 -16.38 -21.84 -14.34
CA ARG A 189 -16.08 -23.03 -13.53
C ARG A 189 -14.64 -23.04 -13.02
N SER A 190 -13.69 -22.62 -13.84
CA SER A 190 -12.27 -22.55 -13.46
C SER A 190 -12.00 -21.50 -12.39
N LYS A 191 -12.67 -20.33 -12.47
CA LYS A 191 -12.61 -19.29 -11.43
C LYS A 191 -13.19 -19.78 -10.11
N LEU A 192 -14.38 -20.39 -10.14
CA LEU A 192 -15.02 -20.95 -8.94
C LEU A 192 -14.14 -22.05 -8.29
N LEU A 193 -13.48 -22.89 -9.08
CA LEU A 193 -12.54 -23.90 -8.58
C LEU A 193 -11.26 -23.29 -7.95
N ALA A 194 -10.87 -22.08 -8.34
CA ALA A 194 -9.79 -21.35 -7.66
C ALA A 194 -10.27 -20.78 -6.32
N SER A 195 -11.42 -20.10 -6.31
CA SER A 195 -12.00 -19.51 -5.08
C SER A 195 -12.32 -20.56 -4.01
N VAL A 196 -12.76 -21.77 -4.38
CA VAL A 196 -12.97 -22.87 -3.42
C VAL A 196 -11.65 -23.28 -2.75
N LYS A 197 -10.56 -23.42 -3.51
CA LYS A 197 -9.23 -23.77 -2.95
C LYS A 197 -8.65 -22.68 -2.06
N GLU A 198 -8.92 -21.43 -2.38
CA GLU A 198 -8.55 -20.28 -1.56
C GLU A 198 -9.30 -20.29 -0.22
N LEU A 199 -10.60 -20.60 -0.22
CA LEU A 199 -11.40 -20.80 0.98
C LEU A 199 -10.94 -22.02 1.81
N GLU A 200 -10.60 -23.14 1.16
CA GLU A 200 -10.00 -24.32 1.82
C GLU A 200 -8.66 -23.97 2.50
N PHE A 201 -7.81 -23.18 1.82
CA PHE A 201 -6.54 -22.71 2.39
C PHE A 201 -6.75 -21.77 3.58
N MET A 202 -7.61 -20.76 3.45
CA MET A 202 -7.94 -19.85 4.55
C MET A 202 -8.54 -20.58 5.76
N LEU A 203 -9.39 -21.60 5.54
CA LEU A 203 -9.93 -22.45 6.59
C LEU A 203 -8.81 -23.22 7.33
N SER A 204 -7.82 -23.74 6.59
CA SER A 204 -6.65 -24.42 7.17
C SER A 204 -5.77 -23.47 8.00
N VAL A 205 -5.54 -22.24 7.54
CA VAL A 205 -4.83 -21.19 8.29
C VAL A 205 -5.60 -20.83 9.57
N ALA A 206 -6.90 -20.59 9.47
CA ALA A 206 -7.74 -20.26 10.63
C ALA A 206 -7.74 -21.37 11.70
N GLN A 207 -7.78 -22.65 11.30
CA GLN A 207 -7.64 -23.79 12.23
C GLN A 207 -6.27 -23.82 12.93
N LYS A 208 -5.21 -23.42 12.23
CA LYS A 208 -3.85 -23.30 12.80
C LYS A 208 -3.72 -22.11 13.76
N ASP A 209 -4.49 -21.04 13.58
CA ASP A 209 -4.50 -19.90 14.50
C ASP A 209 -5.40 -20.11 15.71
N VAL A 210 -6.53 -20.80 15.58
CA VAL A 210 -7.35 -21.29 16.71
C VAL A 210 -6.52 -22.16 17.67
N SER A 211 -5.59 -22.95 17.15
CA SER A 211 -4.68 -23.79 17.96
C SER A 211 -3.47 -23.04 18.55
N LYS A 212 -3.14 -21.83 18.09
CA LYS A 212 -2.26 -20.89 18.84
C LYS A 212 -3.03 -20.21 19.98
N LEU A 213 -4.30 -19.86 19.72
CA LEU A 213 -5.19 -19.17 20.65
C LEU A 213 -5.45 -19.95 21.95
N SER A 214 -5.48 -21.29 21.88
CA SER A 214 -5.58 -22.13 23.08
C SER A 214 -4.33 -22.07 23.96
N ILE A 215 -3.13 -22.04 23.37
CA ILE A 215 -1.85 -21.92 24.10
C ILE A 215 -1.78 -20.56 24.80
N LEU A 216 -2.04 -19.47 24.06
CA LEU A 216 -2.08 -18.11 24.59
C LEU A 216 -3.12 -17.94 25.71
N LYS A 217 -4.26 -18.66 25.62
CA LYS A 217 -5.26 -18.68 26.70
C LYS A 217 -4.68 -19.29 27.98
N THR A 218 -4.01 -20.43 27.91
CA THR A 218 -3.40 -21.08 29.09
C THR A 218 -2.26 -20.24 29.70
N GLU A 219 -1.47 -19.55 28.87
CA GLU A 219 -0.46 -18.60 29.37
C GLU A 219 -1.10 -17.38 30.07
N CYS A 220 -2.23 -16.89 29.55
CA CYS A 220 -2.99 -15.81 30.16
C CYS A 220 -3.62 -16.21 31.51
N GLU A 221 -4.09 -17.46 31.64
CA GLU A 221 -4.63 -18.02 32.89
C GLU A 221 -3.53 -18.15 33.97
N ASP A 222 -2.32 -18.59 33.62
CA ASP A 222 -1.14 -18.61 34.52
C ASP A 222 -0.68 -17.19 34.93
N LEU A 223 -0.69 -16.23 34.01
CA LEU A 223 -0.43 -14.82 34.30
C LEU A 223 -1.47 -14.20 35.24
N HIS A 224 -2.75 -14.53 35.07
CA HIS A 224 -3.83 -14.04 35.93
C HIS A 224 -3.64 -14.48 37.38
N TYR A 225 -3.38 -15.78 37.59
CA TYR A 225 -3.12 -16.34 38.92
C TYR A 225 -1.92 -15.68 39.63
N LYS A 226 -0.86 -15.35 38.87
CA LYS A 226 0.32 -14.64 39.41
C LYS A 226 -0.01 -13.20 39.82
N ILE A 227 -0.88 -12.51 39.08
CA ILE A 227 -1.37 -11.17 39.43
C ILE A 227 -2.22 -11.21 40.71
N GLU A 228 -3.10 -12.21 40.87
CA GLU A 228 -3.88 -12.39 42.10
C GLU A 228 -2.99 -12.59 43.34
N CYS A 229 -1.96 -13.45 43.24
CA CYS A 229 -0.98 -13.65 44.31
C CYS A 229 -0.24 -12.34 44.69
N LEU A 230 0.18 -11.55 43.69
CA LEU A 230 0.85 -10.26 43.93
C LEU A 230 -0.09 -9.22 44.55
N HIS A 231 -1.37 -9.18 44.14
CA HIS A 231 -2.38 -8.34 44.78
C HIS A 231 -2.60 -8.72 46.25
N ALA A 232 -2.72 -10.01 46.59
CA ALA A 232 -2.92 -10.44 47.98
C ALA A 232 -1.77 -10.03 48.92
N LEU A 233 -0.52 -10.07 48.43
CA LEU A 233 0.65 -9.60 49.17
C LEU A 233 0.66 -8.06 49.30
N LEU A 234 0.32 -7.32 48.23
CA LEU A 234 0.23 -5.86 48.25
C LEU A 234 -0.88 -5.36 49.21
N ASP A 235 -2.01 -6.05 49.25
CA ASP A 235 -3.13 -5.78 50.15
C ASP A 235 -2.72 -5.94 51.63
N THR A 236 -1.93 -6.98 51.91
CA THR A 236 -1.37 -7.25 53.25
C THR A 236 -0.35 -6.16 53.64
N ALA A 237 0.57 -5.81 52.73
CA ALA A 237 1.51 -4.72 52.92
C ALA A 237 0.84 -3.34 53.07
N THR A 238 -0.35 -3.13 52.49
CA THR A 238 -1.11 -1.88 52.61
C THR A 238 -1.85 -1.79 53.95
N LYS A 239 -2.47 -2.89 54.42
CA LYS A 239 -3.17 -2.94 55.72
C LYS A 239 -2.26 -2.59 56.91
N HIS A 240 -1.01 -3.06 56.88
CA HIS A 240 0.00 -2.69 57.87
C HIS A 240 0.42 -1.21 57.78
N ALA A 241 0.27 -0.55 56.63
CA ALA A 241 0.75 0.82 56.40
C ALA A 241 -0.26 1.81 56.98
N ASP A 242 -1.55 1.57 56.70
CA ASP A 242 -2.65 2.26 57.36
C ASP A 242 -2.58 2.09 58.89
N GLN A 243 -2.13 0.94 59.38
CA GLN A 243 -1.93 0.72 60.81
C GLN A 243 -0.79 1.60 61.37
N ALA A 244 0.34 1.70 60.68
CA ALA A 244 1.45 2.58 61.06
C ALA A 244 1.06 4.08 61.00
N ASP A 245 0.41 4.52 59.92
CA ASP A 245 -0.06 5.91 59.76
C ASP A 245 -1.10 6.31 60.82
N ARG A 246 -2.01 5.40 61.21
CA ARG A 246 -2.95 5.63 62.34
C ARG A 246 -2.24 5.78 63.69
N ILE A 247 -1.10 5.11 63.90
CA ILE A 247 -0.29 5.31 65.11
C ILE A 247 0.46 6.66 65.02
N LEU A 248 1.10 6.94 63.88
CA LEU A 248 1.86 8.17 63.66
C LEU A 248 0.98 9.43 63.85
N LYS A 249 -0.22 9.45 63.26
CA LYS A 249 -1.22 10.52 63.45
C LYS A 249 -1.64 10.72 64.90
N ARG A 250 -1.58 9.67 65.74
CA ARG A 250 -1.88 9.75 67.17
C ARG A 250 -0.69 10.29 67.97
N ASN A 251 0.55 9.98 67.59
CA ASN A 251 1.74 10.62 68.15
C ASN A 251 1.74 12.12 67.80
N ASP A 252 1.50 12.48 66.54
CA ASP A 252 1.35 13.87 66.05
C ASP A 252 0.29 14.70 66.84
N GLU A 253 -0.74 14.04 67.39
CA GLU A 253 -1.77 14.68 68.23
C GLU A 253 -1.36 14.77 69.71
N LEU A 254 -0.51 13.86 70.19
CA LEU A 254 0.07 13.88 71.53
C LEU A 254 1.19 14.92 71.65
N GLU A 255 2.08 15.01 70.66
CA GLU A 255 3.13 16.04 70.57
C GLU A 255 2.54 17.45 70.70
N ARG A 256 1.52 17.79 69.90
CA ARG A 256 0.84 19.10 69.98
C ARG A 256 0.16 19.37 71.32
N LYS A 257 -0.19 18.33 72.09
CA LYS A 257 -0.71 18.49 73.46
C LYS A 257 0.42 18.74 74.46
N VAL A 258 1.57 18.10 74.29
CA VAL A 258 2.80 18.38 75.06
C VAL A 258 3.30 19.79 74.77
N GLU A 259 3.49 20.18 73.51
CA GLU A 259 3.88 21.54 73.11
C GLU A 259 2.95 22.61 73.71
N LYS A 260 1.63 22.38 73.69
CA LYS A 260 0.65 23.31 74.25
C LYS A 260 0.72 23.40 75.78
N LEU A 261 1.00 22.30 76.47
CA LEU A 261 1.23 22.28 77.92
C LEU A 261 2.56 22.96 78.30
N GLU A 262 3.61 22.73 77.52
CA GLU A 262 4.90 23.43 77.67
C GLU A 262 4.78 24.94 77.44
N ALA A 263 4.05 25.36 76.40
CA ALA A 263 3.82 26.77 76.11
C ALA A 263 3.07 27.46 77.26
N LEU A 264 2.09 26.79 77.86
CA LEU A 264 1.40 27.28 79.05
C LEU A 264 2.35 27.37 80.27
N LEU A 265 3.18 26.35 80.50
CA LEU A 265 4.22 26.34 81.54
C LEU A 265 5.28 27.43 81.36
N LYS A 266 5.65 27.76 80.12
CA LYS A 266 6.60 28.85 79.77
C LYS A 266 5.96 30.24 79.84
N ALA A 267 4.65 30.35 79.60
CA ALA A 267 3.90 31.60 79.75
C ALA A 267 3.59 31.95 81.22
N SER A 268 3.66 30.99 82.14
CA SER A 268 3.55 31.24 83.58
C SER A 268 4.82 31.90 84.15
N ASN A 269 4.80 33.23 84.21
CA ASN A 269 5.87 34.07 84.79
C ASN A 269 6.36 33.53 86.17
N PRO A 270 7.68 33.27 86.35
CA PRO A 270 8.21 32.78 87.62
C PRO A 270 7.97 33.74 88.80
N ASP A 271 8.16 35.04 88.58
CA ASP A 271 8.27 36.04 89.65
C ASP A 271 6.93 36.65 90.12
N ARG A 272 5.83 35.88 90.09
CA ARG A 272 4.53 36.37 90.57
C ARG A 272 3.62 35.41 91.34
N PHE A 273 4.08 34.20 91.67
CA PHE A 273 3.28 33.20 92.40
C PHE A 273 4.00 32.67 93.64
N ILE A 274 3.85 33.41 94.75
CA ILE A 274 4.21 32.95 96.11
C ILE A 274 2.92 32.54 96.83
N SER A 275 2.42 31.35 96.50
CA SER A 275 1.45 30.60 97.31
C SER A 275 1.63 29.09 97.05
N ASP A 276 1.53 28.27 98.09
CA ASP A 276 1.96 26.86 97.99
C ASP A 276 1.08 26.01 97.06
N GLU A 277 -0.21 26.33 96.91
CA GLU A 277 -1.14 25.65 95.98
C GLU A 277 -0.66 25.69 94.52
N ASN A 278 0.01 26.77 94.10
CA ASN A 278 0.56 26.89 92.74
C ASN A 278 1.79 26.00 92.51
N LYS A 279 2.47 25.60 93.60
CA LYS A 279 3.65 24.75 93.56
C LYS A 279 3.25 23.30 93.27
N GLU A 280 2.27 22.79 94.01
CA GLU A 280 1.69 21.46 93.81
C GLU A 280 1.04 21.33 92.42
N CYS A 281 0.31 22.35 91.95
CA CYS A 281 -0.27 22.35 90.61
C CYS A 281 0.80 22.26 89.50
N LYS A 282 1.92 22.99 89.66
CA LYS A 282 3.07 22.90 88.73
C LYS A 282 3.74 21.52 88.77
N GLU A 283 3.83 20.90 89.95
CA GLU A 283 4.39 19.56 90.11
C GLU A 283 3.52 18.48 89.47
N ILE A 284 2.18 18.57 89.63
CA ILE A 284 1.21 17.71 88.94
C ILE A 284 1.30 17.87 87.42
N LEU A 285 1.44 19.10 86.90
CA LEU A 285 1.61 19.33 85.46
C LEU A 285 2.92 18.73 84.93
N LEU A 286 4.04 18.87 85.65
CA LEU A 286 5.32 18.26 85.29
C LEU A 286 5.26 16.72 85.32
N GLN A 287 4.60 16.12 86.31
CA GLN A 287 4.34 14.68 86.32
C GLN A 287 3.49 14.25 85.11
N ARG A 288 2.50 15.06 84.71
CA ARG A 288 1.60 14.74 83.59
C ARG A 288 2.27 14.88 82.22
N VAL A 289 3.18 15.84 82.05
CA VAL A 289 4.08 15.91 80.90
C VAL A 289 4.96 14.66 80.86
N LYS A 290 5.60 14.29 81.97
CA LYS A 290 6.46 13.10 82.05
C LYS A 290 5.76 11.77 81.77
N ILE A 291 4.47 11.66 82.12
CA ILE A 291 3.64 10.50 81.75
C ILE A 291 3.36 10.48 80.23
N LEU A 292 3.18 11.64 79.59
CA LEU A 292 2.99 11.75 78.15
C LEU A 292 4.29 11.48 77.37
N GLU A 293 5.44 11.99 77.84
CA GLU A 293 6.77 11.68 77.31
C GLU A 293 7.02 10.16 77.30
N ASN A 294 6.79 9.48 78.43
CA ASN A 294 6.90 8.01 78.52
C ASN A 294 5.92 7.28 77.57
N GLN A 295 4.72 7.82 77.34
CA GLN A 295 3.75 7.23 76.40
C GLN A 295 4.15 7.42 74.94
N ILE A 296 4.79 8.54 74.59
CA ILE A 296 5.37 8.77 73.26
C ILE A 296 6.53 7.79 73.05
N GLN A 297 7.47 7.69 73.99
CA GLN A 297 8.60 6.77 73.89
C GLN A 297 8.16 5.29 73.76
N MET A 298 7.16 4.84 74.53
CA MET A 298 6.57 3.50 74.36
C MET A 298 5.82 3.31 73.03
N SER A 299 5.32 4.39 72.43
CA SER A 299 4.72 4.35 71.08
C SER A 299 5.81 4.21 70.02
N ASP A 300 6.91 4.94 70.16
CA ASP A 300 8.04 4.93 69.23
C ASP A 300 8.82 3.62 69.27
N GLU A 301 9.02 3.02 70.45
CA GLU A 301 9.50 1.62 70.59
C GLU A 301 8.61 0.65 69.80
N LYS A 302 7.30 0.87 69.79
CA LYS A 302 6.32 0.03 69.10
C LYS A 302 6.25 0.30 67.59
N ILE A 303 6.54 1.51 67.14
CA ILE A 303 6.77 1.82 65.72
C ILE A 303 8.07 1.12 65.27
N ASN A 304 9.16 1.30 66.01
CA ASN A 304 10.46 0.70 65.72
C ASN A 304 10.44 -0.84 65.75
N ALA A 305 9.57 -1.47 66.55
CA ALA A 305 9.36 -2.91 66.51
C ALA A 305 8.66 -3.41 65.22
N ASN A 306 7.84 -2.57 64.56
CA ASN A 306 7.17 -2.91 63.32
C ASN A 306 8.05 -2.68 62.07
N VAL A 307 9.02 -1.75 62.13
CA VAL A 307 9.91 -1.43 60.99
C VAL A 307 10.69 -2.65 60.47
N PRO A 308 11.32 -3.52 61.29
CA PRO A 308 12.00 -4.73 60.83
C PRO A 308 11.07 -5.74 60.15
N ILE A 309 9.85 -5.92 60.68
CA ILE A 309 8.83 -6.79 60.07
C ILE A 309 8.49 -6.27 58.67
N TYR A 310 8.32 -4.95 58.56
CA TYR A 310 8.07 -4.26 57.30
C TYR A 310 9.20 -4.44 56.28
N GLN A 311 10.44 -4.24 56.72
CA GLN A 311 11.62 -4.42 55.89
C GLN A 311 11.76 -5.89 55.45
N GLY A 312 11.36 -6.84 56.30
CA GLY A 312 11.22 -8.25 55.96
C GLY A 312 10.25 -8.48 54.80
N SER A 313 8.99 -8.07 54.91
CA SER A 313 7.98 -8.28 53.86
C SER A 313 8.29 -7.51 52.56
N VAL A 314 8.89 -6.31 52.65
CA VAL A 314 9.36 -5.58 51.46
C VAL A 314 10.52 -6.31 50.78
N LYS A 315 11.45 -6.90 51.56
CA LYS A 315 12.54 -7.69 51.01
C LYS A 315 12.04 -9.01 50.41
N GLU A 316 11.11 -9.70 51.05
CA GLU A 316 10.49 -10.92 50.52
C GLU A 316 9.82 -10.67 49.15
N LEU A 317 9.11 -9.53 49.01
CA LEU A 317 8.59 -9.07 47.72
C LEU A 317 9.71 -8.78 46.70
N GLN A 318 10.82 -8.17 47.09
CA GLN A 318 11.96 -7.92 46.21
C GLN A 318 12.68 -9.21 45.78
N ASP A 319 12.83 -10.18 46.68
CA ASP A 319 13.48 -11.46 46.42
C ASP A 319 12.60 -12.32 45.48
N ILE A 320 11.26 -12.31 45.65
CA ILE A 320 10.32 -12.98 44.74
C ILE A 320 10.32 -12.33 43.34
N VAL A 321 10.26 -10.99 43.27
CA VAL A 321 10.33 -10.26 41.99
C VAL A 321 11.67 -10.52 41.28
N SER A 322 12.78 -10.58 42.02
CA SER A 322 14.10 -10.91 41.47
C SER A 322 14.16 -12.35 40.94
N LYS A 323 13.61 -13.32 41.68
CA LYS A 323 13.52 -14.72 41.25
C LYS A 323 12.69 -14.89 39.98
N HIS A 324 11.53 -14.25 39.88
CA HIS A 324 10.74 -14.27 38.64
C HIS A 324 11.44 -13.57 37.46
N LYS A 325 12.25 -12.53 37.74
CA LYS A 325 13.11 -11.92 36.71
C LYS A 325 14.20 -12.88 36.24
N GLU A 326 14.84 -13.63 37.13
CA GLU A 326 15.78 -14.70 36.77
C GLU A 326 15.12 -15.85 35.99
N GLU A 327 13.92 -16.26 36.36
CA GLU A 327 13.13 -17.27 35.63
C GLU A 327 12.70 -16.78 34.23
N SER A 328 12.46 -15.48 34.07
CA SER A 328 12.20 -14.83 32.78
C SER A 328 13.47 -14.77 31.91
N MET A 329 14.58 -14.28 32.48
CA MET A 329 15.90 -14.22 31.83
C MET A 329 16.41 -15.63 31.43
N GLY A 330 16.10 -16.65 32.22
CA GLY A 330 16.45 -18.05 31.92
C GLY A 330 15.75 -18.62 30.68
N LYS A 331 14.61 -18.05 30.25
CA LYS A 331 13.93 -18.39 28.99
C LYS A 331 14.49 -17.62 27.79
N LEU A 332 15.13 -16.47 28.02
CA LEU A 332 15.63 -15.56 26.98
C LEU A 332 16.95 -16.00 26.32
N SER A 333 17.66 -16.99 26.86
CA SER A 333 18.94 -17.47 26.31
C SER A 333 18.84 -18.25 24.99
N ASN A 334 17.62 -18.57 24.53
CA ASN A 334 17.33 -19.29 23.27
C ASN A 334 16.49 -18.46 22.27
N GLY A 335 16.38 -17.14 22.45
CA GLY A 335 15.59 -16.24 21.59
C GLY A 335 16.45 -15.29 20.72
N SER A 336 15.92 -14.86 19.57
CA SER A 336 16.60 -13.89 18.69
C SER A 336 16.67 -12.48 19.31
N LEU A 337 17.72 -11.74 18.99
CA LEU A 337 18.16 -10.53 19.69
C LEU A 337 17.73 -9.25 18.92
N ASP A 338 16.44 -9.09 18.65
CA ASP A 338 15.93 -8.04 17.73
C ASP A 338 14.61 -7.36 18.16
N ASP A 339 14.09 -7.61 19.37
CA ASP A 339 12.93 -6.89 19.94
C ASP A 339 13.22 -6.50 21.40
N MET A 340 12.79 -5.31 21.82
CA MET A 340 13.06 -4.78 23.16
C MET A 340 12.13 -5.47 24.18
N PRO A 341 12.66 -6.10 25.26
CA PRO A 341 11.83 -6.72 26.29
C PRO A 341 10.77 -5.80 26.88
N GLN A 342 9.56 -6.32 27.09
CA GLN A 342 8.40 -5.58 27.60
C GLN A 342 8.68 -4.84 28.92
N GLU A 343 9.59 -5.35 29.76
CA GLU A 343 10.06 -4.69 30.98
C GLU A 343 10.61 -3.27 30.73
N LEU A 344 11.30 -3.06 29.60
CA LEU A 344 11.90 -1.77 29.24
C LEU A 344 10.85 -0.80 28.66
N TRP A 345 9.89 -1.28 27.87
CA TRP A 345 8.73 -0.48 27.45
C TRP A 345 7.91 0.00 28.65
N ASN A 346 7.67 -0.89 29.63
CA ASN A 346 7.01 -0.55 30.88
C ASN A 346 7.83 0.46 31.72
N HIS A 347 9.16 0.41 31.65
CA HIS A 347 10.04 1.41 32.27
C HIS A 347 9.91 2.78 31.59
N VAL A 348 9.89 2.84 30.26
CA VAL A 348 9.67 4.09 29.52
C VAL A 348 8.33 4.74 29.87
N LEU A 349 7.24 3.96 29.87
CA LEU A 349 5.92 4.44 30.29
C LEU A 349 5.96 5.03 31.71
N SER A 350 6.66 4.35 32.63
CA SER A 350 6.85 4.83 34.01
C SER A 350 7.66 6.12 34.10
N MET A 351 8.65 6.34 33.22
CA MET A 351 9.39 7.60 33.15
C MET A 351 8.50 8.75 32.69
N VAL A 352 7.72 8.56 31.62
CA VAL A 352 6.80 9.56 31.07
C VAL A 352 5.73 9.96 32.10
N ASP A 353 5.20 8.98 32.84
CA ASP A 353 4.28 9.23 33.95
C ASP A 353 4.93 10.03 35.09
N SER A 354 6.17 9.72 35.46
CA SER A 354 6.90 10.50 36.48
C SER A 354 7.13 11.94 36.01
N TRP A 355 7.55 12.15 34.75
CA TRP A 355 7.77 13.49 34.21
C TRP A 355 6.49 14.33 34.13
N LEU A 356 5.34 13.72 33.83
CA LEU A 356 4.04 14.41 33.88
C LEU A 356 3.65 14.79 35.31
N LEU A 357 3.80 13.87 36.28
CA LEU A 357 3.50 14.12 37.69
C LEU A 357 4.43 15.18 38.31
N GLU A 358 5.69 15.21 37.88
CA GLU A 358 6.70 16.24 38.22
C GLU A 358 6.50 17.56 37.45
N LYS A 359 5.50 17.65 36.54
CA LYS A 359 5.21 18.80 35.66
C LYS A 359 6.39 19.23 34.77
N LYS A 360 7.23 18.28 34.37
CA LYS A 360 8.40 18.50 33.49
C LYS A 360 8.08 18.39 31.99
N ILE A 361 6.93 17.81 31.64
CA ILE A 361 6.36 17.74 30.29
C ILE A 361 4.87 18.12 30.36
N SER A 362 4.26 18.52 29.24
CA SER A 362 2.81 18.80 29.21
C SER A 362 1.97 17.53 29.16
N SER A 363 0.67 17.66 29.44
CA SER A 363 -0.30 16.56 29.30
C SER A 363 -0.37 16.00 27.89
N ASN A 364 -0.19 16.84 26.86
CA ASN A 364 -0.22 16.41 25.46
C ASN A 364 1.05 15.64 25.10
N ASP A 365 2.22 16.15 25.53
CA ASP A 365 3.52 15.48 25.36
C ASP A 365 3.51 14.07 25.97
N ALA A 366 2.93 13.95 27.17
CA ALA A 366 2.80 12.68 27.87
C ALA A 366 1.82 11.70 27.20
N ILE A 367 0.81 12.19 26.47
CA ILE A 367 -0.09 11.33 25.67
C ILE A 367 0.68 10.77 24.47
N LEU A 368 1.37 11.63 23.71
CA LEU A 368 2.14 11.23 22.53
C LEU A 368 3.27 10.25 22.88
N LEU A 369 4.07 10.54 23.91
CA LEU A 369 5.14 9.65 24.36
C LEU A 369 4.63 8.29 24.87
N ARG A 370 3.47 8.26 25.54
CA ARG A 370 2.82 6.99 25.91
C ARG A 370 2.39 6.22 24.68
N GLU A 371 1.73 6.87 23.71
CA GLU A 371 1.25 6.22 22.49
C GLU A 371 2.41 5.60 21.70
N MET A 372 3.52 6.32 21.57
CA MET A 372 4.74 5.81 20.91
C MET A 372 5.36 4.62 21.66
N ALA A 373 5.41 4.66 22.99
CA ALA A 373 5.90 3.53 23.79
C ALA A 373 4.96 2.32 23.76
N TRP A 374 3.63 2.53 23.73
CA TRP A 374 2.64 1.47 23.53
C TRP A 374 2.73 0.84 22.14
N LYS A 375 3.03 1.63 21.11
CA LYS A 375 3.28 1.18 19.73
C LYS A 375 4.69 0.61 19.49
N ARG A 376 5.53 0.55 20.52
CA ARG A 376 6.94 0.11 20.46
C ARG A 376 7.79 0.85 19.41
N ASP A 377 7.59 2.17 19.28
CA ASP A 377 8.28 3.00 18.28
C ASP A 377 9.81 2.96 18.45
N ASP A 378 10.54 2.57 17.40
CA ASP A 378 12.00 2.41 17.45
C ASP A 378 12.76 3.68 17.88
N ARG A 379 12.21 4.87 17.64
CA ARG A 379 12.85 6.12 18.09
C ARG A 379 12.86 6.25 19.61
N ILE A 380 11.84 5.70 20.27
CA ILE A 380 11.76 5.59 21.74
C ILE A 380 12.77 4.55 22.24
N LYS A 381 12.94 3.42 21.52
CA LYS A 381 13.97 2.40 21.80
C LYS A 381 15.38 3.00 21.74
N ASP A 382 15.69 3.66 20.63
CA ASP A 382 17.01 4.24 20.39
C ASP A 382 17.30 5.37 21.38
N ALA A 383 16.35 6.28 21.61
CA ALA A 383 16.50 7.34 22.60
C ALA A 383 16.67 6.81 24.03
N TYR A 384 15.98 5.74 24.41
CA TYR A 384 16.16 5.08 25.71
C TYR A 384 17.58 4.54 25.87
N PHE A 385 18.13 3.86 24.86
CA PHE A 385 19.51 3.37 24.90
C PHE A 385 20.56 4.49 24.85
N ILE A 386 20.33 5.55 24.07
CA ILE A 386 21.19 6.75 24.02
C ILE A 386 21.19 7.51 25.36
N CYS A 387 20.07 7.52 26.08
CA CYS A 387 19.93 8.21 27.37
C CYS A 387 20.38 7.39 28.59
N ASN A 388 20.87 6.16 28.41
CA ASN A 388 21.20 5.27 29.52
C ASN A 388 22.40 5.80 30.34
N GLY A 389 22.11 6.34 31.53
CA GLY A 389 23.09 6.98 32.42
C GLY A 389 23.22 8.50 32.28
N GLU A 390 22.39 9.15 31.45
CA GLU A 390 22.42 10.60 31.23
C GLU A 390 21.63 11.41 32.29
N ILE A 391 21.93 12.71 32.38
CA ILE A 391 21.28 13.62 33.34
C ILE A 391 19.80 13.82 32.97
N GLN A 392 18.89 13.70 33.95
CA GLN A 392 17.43 13.67 33.74
C GLN A 392 16.89 14.76 32.79
N GLN A 393 17.39 16.00 32.85
CA GLN A 393 16.98 17.06 31.94
C GLN A 393 17.29 16.71 30.48
N LYS A 394 18.51 16.23 30.18
CA LYS A 394 18.94 15.84 28.84
C LYS A 394 18.19 14.60 28.33
N VAL A 395 17.77 13.70 29.23
CA VAL A 395 16.85 12.60 28.91
C VAL A 395 15.49 13.16 28.47
N ILE A 396 14.90 14.04 29.27
CA ILE A 396 13.61 14.70 28.96
C ILE A 396 13.72 15.49 27.65
N ASP A 397 14.77 16.29 27.46
CA ASP A 397 15.01 17.05 26.22
C ASP A 397 15.16 16.13 24.99
N THR A 398 15.64 14.90 25.18
CA THR A 398 15.80 13.92 24.09
C THR A 398 14.47 13.23 23.77
N PHE A 399 13.67 12.87 24.79
CA PHE A 399 12.32 12.33 24.57
C PHE A 399 11.36 13.41 24.01
N LEU A 400 11.42 14.64 24.53
CA LEU A 400 10.72 15.79 23.96
C LEU A 400 11.15 16.07 22.52
N LYS A 401 12.41 15.82 22.12
CA LYS A 401 12.84 15.91 20.71
C LYS A 401 12.19 14.86 19.81
N ILE A 402 11.78 13.69 20.33
CA ILE A 402 11.09 12.68 19.54
C ILE A 402 9.69 13.16 19.17
N ILE A 403 8.94 13.72 20.12
CA ILE A 403 7.61 14.29 19.84
C ILE A 403 7.66 15.70 19.23
N SER A 404 8.73 16.48 19.44
CA SER A 404 8.96 17.67 18.61
C SER A 404 9.34 17.26 17.19
N SER A 405 9.90 16.06 16.97
CA SER A 405 10.02 15.44 15.63
C SER A 405 8.74 14.76 15.15
N GLN A 406 7.65 14.78 15.93
CA GLN A 406 6.28 14.64 15.40
C GLN A 406 5.72 15.97 14.85
N SER A 407 6.49 17.08 14.88
CA SER A 407 6.53 17.94 13.68
C SER A 407 7.47 17.32 12.64
N SER A 408 7.13 16.12 12.18
CA SER A 408 7.65 15.62 10.91
C SER A 408 7.12 16.58 9.86
N SER A 409 8.01 17.35 9.22
CA SER A 409 7.67 18.35 8.20
C SER A 409 7.28 17.70 6.87
N GLY A 410 6.38 16.71 6.94
CA GLY A 410 5.85 15.99 5.81
C GLY A 410 4.94 16.90 5.02
N LEU A 411 5.29 17.08 3.75
CA LEU A 411 4.50 17.89 2.83
C LEU A 411 3.12 17.25 2.60
N ASN A 412 2.13 18.09 2.34
CA ASN A 412 0.85 17.67 1.76
C ASN A 412 1.00 17.61 0.22
N ILE A 413 0.98 16.39 -0.32
CA ILE A 413 1.29 16.07 -1.71
C ILE A 413 0.06 15.45 -2.38
N VAL A 414 -0.54 16.18 -3.30
CA VAL A 414 -1.69 15.69 -4.09
C VAL A 414 -1.23 15.30 -5.48
N HIS A 415 -1.24 14.00 -5.78
CA HIS A 415 -1.00 13.47 -7.12
C HIS A 415 -2.29 13.47 -7.93
N ILE A 416 -2.21 13.87 -9.20
CA ILE A 416 -3.36 13.91 -10.12
C ILE A 416 -2.94 13.19 -11.41
N ALA A 417 -3.64 12.11 -11.75
CA ALA A 417 -3.26 11.19 -12.81
C ALA A 417 -4.48 10.61 -13.54
N ALA A 418 -4.23 9.92 -14.65
CA ALA A 418 -5.24 9.11 -15.36
C ALA A 418 -5.14 7.60 -15.05
N GLU A 419 -4.06 7.16 -14.39
CA GLU A 419 -3.83 5.78 -13.96
C GLU A 419 -3.29 5.72 -12.53
N MET A 420 -3.57 4.61 -11.85
CA MET A 420 -2.99 4.18 -10.57
C MET A 420 -3.12 2.66 -10.49
N ALA A 421 -2.04 1.95 -10.21
CA ALA A 421 -2.07 0.50 -10.05
C ALA A 421 -2.62 0.10 -8.66
N PRO A 422 -3.36 -1.02 -8.54
CA PRO A 422 -3.90 -1.86 -9.62
C PRO A 422 -5.20 -1.30 -10.24
N VAL A 423 -5.89 -0.36 -9.57
CA VAL A 423 -7.29 0.03 -9.88
C VAL A 423 -7.55 0.46 -11.33
N VAL A 424 -6.64 1.23 -11.94
CA VAL A 424 -6.72 1.75 -13.31
C VAL A 424 -5.32 1.73 -13.90
N LYS A 425 -5.00 0.69 -14.67
CA LYS A 425 -3.67 0.46 -15.23
C LYS A 425 -3.74 0.10 -16.71
N VAL A 426 -3.01 0.85 -17.53
CA VAL A 426 -2.81 0.61 -18.98
C VAL A 426 -1.32 0.39 -19.28
N GLY A 427 -0.43 1.04 -18.52
CA GLY A 427 1.01 0.87 -18.63
C GLY A 427 1.73 1.15 -17.30
N GLY A 428 3.01 1.52 -17.40
CA GLY A 428 3.85 1.80 -16.24
C GLY A 428 3.50 3.10 -15.49
N LEU A 429 2.65 3.98 -16.04
CA LEU A 429 2.26 5.22 -15.36
C LEU A 429 1.50 4.92 -14.06
N GLY A 430 0.57 3.97 -14.09
CA GLY A 430 -0.14 3.52 -12.89
C GLY A 430 0.79 2.91 -11.83
N ASP A 431 1.81 2.15 -12.25
CA ASP A 431 2.82 1.58 -11.34
C ASP A 431 3.68 2.67 -10.69
N VAL A 432 4.05 3.71 -11.44
CA VAL A 432 4.82 4.86 -10.93
C VAL A 432 3.99 5.66 -9.93
N VAL A 433 2.73 5.96 -10.24
CA VAL A 433 1.84 6.71 -9.34
C VAL A 433 1.73 5.99 -8.00
N THR A 434 1.36 4.70 -8.00
CA THR A 434 1.22 3.92 -6.76
C THR A 434 2.54 3.78 -6.02
N GLY A 435 3.61 3.37 -6.69
CA GLY A 435 4.91 3.12 -6.05
C GLY A 435 5.56 4.37 -5.46
N LEU A 436 5.53 5.49 -6.19
CA LEU A 436 6.02 6.77 -5.69
C LEU A 436 5.16 7.28 -4.52
N CYS A 437 3.83 7.14 -4.59
CA CYS A 437 2.94 7.55 -3.50
C CYS A 437 3.16 6.70 -2.24
N LYS A 438 3.23 5.36 -2.35
CA LYS A 438 3.54 4.44 -1.24
C LYS A 438 4.87 4.84 -0.58
N ALA A 439 5.91 5.12 -1.36
CA ALA A 439 7.21 5.53 -0.82
C ALA A 439 7.17 6.90 -0.14
N LEU A 440 6.53 7.91 -0.73
CA LEU A 440 6.37 9.24 -0.12
C LEU A 440 5.56 9.18 1.19
N GLN A 441 4.51 8.35 1.24
CA GLN A 441 3.72 8.12 2.47
C GLN A 441 4.57 7.47 3.58
N ARG A 442 5.40 6.46 3.25
CA ARG A 442 6.36 5.82 4.18
C ARG A 442 7.42 6.78 4.72
N ARG A 443 7.70 7.87 3.99
CA ARG A 443 8.59 8.97 4.43
C ARG A 443 7.89 10.01 5.31
N GLY A 444 6.62 9.79 5.67
CA GLY A 444 5.85 10.63 6.59
C GLY A 444 5.19 11.84 5.92
N HIS A 445 5.03 11.84 4.60
CA HIS A 445 4.24 12.85 3.90
C HIS A 445 2.75 12.50 3.90
N LEU A 446 1.88 13.51 3.91
CA LEU A 446 0.46 13.30 3.59
C LEU A 446 0.33 13.20 2.07
N VAL A 447 0.03 12.01 1.57
CA VAL A 447 -0.09 11.75 0.13
C VAL A 447 -1.53 11.41 -0.21
N GLU A 448 -2.12 12.12 -1.17
CA GLU A 448 -3.46 11.86 -1.70
C GLU A 448 -3.40 11.70 -3.22
N VAL A 449 -4.25 10.84 -3.80
CA VAL A 449 -4.36 10.68 -5.27
C VAL A 449 -5.76 11.10 -5.74
N ILE A 450 -5.83 11.84 -6.85
CA ILE A 450 -7.08 12.17 -7.54
C ILE A 450 -7.09 11.52 -8.92
N LEU A 451 -8.16 10.77 -9.21
CA LEU A 451 -8.38 10.04 -10.46
C LEU A 451 -9.78 10.35 -11.04
N PRO A 452 -10.01 10.10 -12.35
CA PRO A 452 -11.36 9.97 -12.88
C PRO A 452 -12.02 8.68 -12.37
N LYS A 453 -13.34 8.71 -12.10
CA LYS A 453 -14.11 7.49 -11.87
C LYS A 453 -14.48 6.85 -13.21
N TYR A 454 -13.64 5.94 -13.68
CA TYR A 454 -13.91 5.13 -14.87
C TYR A 454 -14.96 4.04 -14.60
N ASP A 455 -15.67 3.63 -15.65
CA ASP A 455 -16.53 2.44 -15.66
C ASP A 455 -15.73 1.14 -15.69
N CYS A 456 -14.57 1.14 -16.33
CA CYS A 456 -13.66 0.00 -16.46
C CYS A 456 -12.61 -0.13 -15.33
N MET A 457 -12.79 0.55 -14.19
CA MET A 457 -11.88 0.45 -13.05
C MET A 457 -12.08 -0.85 -12.25
N GLN A 458 -11.01 -1.38 -11.66
CA GLN A 458 -11.05 -2.62 -10.86
C GLN A 458 -11.60 -2.33 -9.45
N ILE A 459 -12.94 -2.28 -9.32
CA ILE A 459 -13.63 -1.89 -8.08
C ILE A 459 -13.26 -2.78 -6.88
N GLY A 460 -12.96 -4.07 -7.10
CA GLY A 460 -12.56 -5.00 -6.03
C GLY A 460 -11.23 -4.66 -5.36
N GLU A 461 -10.41 -3.81 -5.98
CA GLU A 461 -9.11 -3.37 -5.47
C GLU A 461 -9.19 -2.07 -4.64
N ILE A 462 -10.40 -1.65 -4.25
CA ILE A 462 -10.66 -0.36 -3.56
C ILE A 462 -11.33 -0.61 -2.20
N ASP A 463 -10.56 -0.47 -1.13
CA ASP A 463 -11.05 -0.54 0.23
C ASP A 463 -11.97 0.66 0.55
N ASN A 464 -13.04 0.40 1.29
CA ASN A 464 -13.94 1.43 1.85
C ASN A 464 -14.52 2.44 0.83
N LEU A 465 -14.69 2.01 -0.44
CA LEU A 465 -15.24 2.85 -1.51
C LEU A 465 -16.64 3.38 -1.17
N GLN A 466 -16.77 4.70 -1.06
CA GLN A 466 -18.01 5.39 -0.70
C GLN A 466 -18.18 6.69 -1.50
N ILE A 467 -19.42 7.17 -1.60
CA ILE A 467 -19.72 8.51 -2.13
C ILE A 467 -19.65 9.50 -0.97
N LEU A 468 -18.94 10.62 -1.12
CA LEU A 468 -18.99 11.71 -0.16
C LEU A 468 -20.28 12.53 -0.39
N ASP A 469 -20.91 13.00 0.69
CA ASP A 469 -22.07 13.90 0.61
C ASP A 469 -21.68 15.35 0.28
N VAL A 470 -20.89 15.49 -0.80
CA VAL A 470 -20.38 16.75 -1.35
C VAL A 470 -20.46 16.66 -2.87
N VAL A 471 -21.15 17.62 -3.48
CA VAL A 471 -21.20 17.81 -4.93
C VAL A 471 -20.42 19.07 -5.27
N ILE A 472 -19.34 18.93 -6.03
CA ILE A 472 -18.57 20.08 -6.54
C ILE A 472 -19.09 20.50 -7.91
N GLU A 473 -19.08 21.80 -8.19
CA GLU A 473 -19.43 22.33 -9.52
C GLU A 473 -18.16 22.73 -10.28
N SER A 474 -18.04 22.29 -11.54
CA SER A 474 -16.89 22.53 -12.40
C SER A 474 -17.29 23.21 -13.69
N TYR A 475 -16.54 24.21 -14.10
CA TYR A 475 -16.73 24.88 -15.38
C TYR A 475 -16.38 23.96 -16.55
N PHE A 476 -17.25 23.90 -17.56
CA PHE A 476 -16.91 23.41 -18.89
C PHE A 476 -17.74 24.09 -19.99
N ASP A 477 -17.15 24.41 -21.13
CA ASP A 477 -17.81 24.97 -22.34
C ASP A 477 -18.83 26.11 -22.04
N GLY A 478 -18.53 26.97 -21.04
CA GLY A 478 -19.37 28.12 -20.64
C GLY A 478 -20.37 27.86 -19.51
N HIS A 479 -20.52 26.62 -19.04
CA HIS A 479 -21.51 26.21 -18.04
C HIS A 479 -20.84 25.58 -16.80
N LEU A 480 -21.59 25.50 -15.68
CA LEU A 480 -21.20 24.74 -14.50
C LEU A 480 -21.85 23.37 -14.51
N PHE A 481 -21.05 22.32 -14.24
CA PHE A 481 -21.48 20.93 -14.19
C PHE A 481 -21.15 20.30 -12.86
N LYS A 482 -22.10 19.54 -12.31
CA LYS A 482 -21.97 18.85 -11.02
C LYS A 482 -21.09 17.61 -11.15
N ASN A 483 -20.37 17.28 -10.09
CA ASN A 483 -19.53 16.09 -10.00
C ASN A 483 -19.75 15.45 -8.64
N LYS A 484 -19.91 14.12 -8.60
CA LYS A 484 -19.85 13.36 -7.36
C LYS A 484 -18.40 13.05 -7.04
N ILE A 485 -18.02 13.20 -5.77
CA ILE A 485 -16.73 12.74 -5.27
C ILE A 485 -16.93 11.40 -4.60
N TRP A 486 -16.18 10.40 -5.06
CA TRP A 486 -16.05 9.12 -4.40
C TRP A 486 -14.70 9.09 -3.66
N PHE A 487 -14.64 8.37 -2.55
CA PHE A 487 -13.43 8.18 -1.75
C PHE A 487 -13.24 6.70 -1.44
N GLY A 488 -11.99 6.24 -1.44
CA GLY A 488 -11.59 4.92 -0.98
C GLY A 488 -10.09 4.86 -0.72
N THR A 489 -9.61 3.69 -0.31
CA THR A 489 -8.18 3.42 -0.07
C THR A 489 -7.68 2.36 -1.05
N ILE A 490 -6.47 2.54 -1.59
CA ILE A 490 -5.80 1.57 -2.45
C ILE A 490 -4.36 1.44 -1.96
N GLU A 491 -3.89 0.23 -1.65
CA GLU A 491 -2.51 0.01 -1.17
C GLU A 491 -2.12 0.87 0.06
N GLY A 492 -3.11 1.23 0.89
CA GLY A 492 -2.94 2.14 2.04
C GLY A 492 -2.97 3.65 1.71
N LEU A 493 -3.09 4.03 0.44
CA LEU A 493 -3.18 5.43 -0.01
C LEU A 493 -4.64 5.91 -0.11
N PRO A 494 -4.96 7.12 0.37
CA PRO A 494 -6.27 7.74 0.18
C PRO A 494 -6.46 8.24 -1.26
N VAL A 495 -7.55 7.81 -1.90
CA VAL A 495 -7.83 8.10 -3.32
C VAL A 495 -9.23 8.69 -3.48
N TYR A 496 -9.31 9.79 -4.24
CA TYR A 496 -10.55 10.45 -4.62
C TYR A 496 -10.85 10.23 -6.10
N PHE A 497 -12.05 9.74 -6.42
CA PHE A 497 -12.49 9.53 -7.81
C PHE A 497 -13.57 10.54 -8.18
N ILE A 498 -13.34 11.30 -9.24
CA ILE A 498 -14.26 12.32 -9.74
C ILE A 498 -15.21 11.67 -10.76
N GLU A 499 -16.51 11.72 -10.50
CA GLU A 499 -17.57 11.24 -11.39
C GLU A 499 -18.36 12.43 -11.97
N PRO A 500 -18.10 12.84 -13.23
CA PRO A 500 -18.79 13.96 -13.86
C PRO A 500 -20.26 13.65 -14.13
N LEU A 501 -21.16 14.52 -13.68
CA LEU A 501 -22.57 14.52 -14.10
C LEU A 501 -22.75 15.36 -15.39
N HIS A 502 -21.79 15.25 -16.30
CA HIS A 502 -21.78 15.94 -17.60
C HIS A 502 -22.47 15.07 -18.67
N PRO A 503 -23.34 15.62 -19.53
CA PRO A 503 -24.11 14.84 -20.52
C PRO A 503 -23.28 13.98 -21.47
N ALA A 504 -22.03 14.36 -21.77
CA ALA A 504 -21.14 13.59 -22.63
C ALA A 504 -20.49 12.37 -21.95
N GLN A 505 -20.78 12.08 -20.67
CA GLN A 505 -20.38 10.84 -19.99
C GLN A 505 -18.88 10.49 -20.15
N PHE A 506 -17.99 11.43 -19.83
CA PHE A 506 -16.57 11.36 -20.20
C PHE A 506 -15.84 10.09 -19.73
N PHE A 507 -16.23 9.48 -18.61
CA PHE A 507 -15.55 8.31 -18.04
C PHE A 507 -16.41 7.03 -18.03
N LEU A 508 -17.54 7.02 -18.76
CA LEU A 508 -18.37 5.84 -19.00
C LEU A 508 -18.20 5.42 -20.47
N ARG A 509 -17.03 4.88 -20.83
CA ARG A 509 -16.60 4.62 -22.22
C ARG A 509 -15.96 3.23 -22.42
N GLY A 510 -15.97 2.38 -21.39
CA GLY A 510 -15.30 1.08 -21.32
C GLY A 510 -13.77 1.12 -21.40
N ASN A 511 -13.16 2.30 -21.55
CA ASN A 511 -11.74 2.47 -21.89
C ASN A 511 -11.13 3.70 -21.20
N VAL A 512 -9.88 3.56 -20.77
CA VAL A 512 -9.11 4.64 -20.14
C VAL A 512 -8.69 5.70 -21.17
N TYR A 513 -8.18 5.27 -22.33
CA TYR A 513 -7.67 6.12 -23.43
C TYR A 513 -8.17 5.65 -24.80
N GLY A 514 -7.84 6.40 -25.85
CA GLY A 514 -8.07 6.03 -27.25
C GLY A 514 -9.42 6.50 -27.79
N VAL A 515 -10.11 7.38 -27.07
CA VAL A 515 -11.43 7.89 -27.47
C VAL A 515 -11.26 9.23 -28.19
N HIS A 516 -12.07 9.46 -29.22
CA HIS A 516 -11.94 10.62 -30.11
C HIS A 516 -11.95 11.99 -29.40
N ASP A 517 -12.58 12.08 -28.23
CA ASP A 517 -12.72 13.25 -27.39
C ASP A 517 -11.81 13.24 -26.14
N ASP A 518 -10.74 12.43 -26.11
CA ASP A 518 -9.80 12.35 -24.98
C ASP A 518 -9.31 13.73 -24.49
N PHE A 519 -9.05 14.68 -25.39
CA PHE A 519 -8.71 16.05 -25.01
C PHE A 519 -9.80 16.72 -24.15
N LYS A 520 -11.09 16.53 -24.49
CA LYS A 520 -12.21 17.05 -23.71
C LYS A 520 -12.41 16.28 -22.39
N ARG A 521 -12.29 14.95 -22.42
CA ARG A 521 -12.33 14.09 -21.22
C ARG A 521 -11.32 14.57 -20.17
N PHE A 522 -10.06 14.75 -20.58
CA PHE A 522 -8.95 15.04 -19.67
C PHE A 522 -8.81 16.53 -19.30
N SER A 523 -9.21 17.46 -20.18
CA SER A 523 -9.34 18.89 -19.81
C SER A 523 -10.46 19.14 -18.80
N TYR A 524 -11.60 18.44 -18.94
CA TYR A 524 -12.69 18.47 -17.94
C TYR A 524 -12.18 17.95 -16.60
N PHE A 525 -11.56 16.77 -16.57
CA PHE A 525 -11.03 16.18 -15.33
C PHE A 525 -9.98 17.06 -14.66
N SER A 526 -9.03 17.60 -15.42
CA SER A 526 -8.02 18.52 -14.89
C SER A 526 -8.62 19.79 -14.27
N ARG A 527 -9.72 20.30 -14.85
CA ARG A 527 -10.46 21.42 -14.25
C ARG A 527 -11.16 20.98 -12.96
N ALA A 528 -11.93 19.91 -13.00
CA ALA A 528 -12.70 19.39 -11.86
C ALA A 528 -11.82 18.96 -10.68
N ALA A 529 -10.59 18.49 -10.92
CA ALA A 529 -9.62 18.15 -9.88
C ALA A 529 -9.11 19.39 -9.12
N LEU A 530 -8.88 20.51 -9.81
CA LEU A 530 -8.56 21.77 -9.14
C LEU A 530 -9.78 22.39 -8.43
N GLU A 531 -10.98 22.26 -9.01
CA GLU A 531 -12.23 22.66 -8.33
C GLU A 531 -12.44 21.85 -7.05
N PHE A 532 -12.16 20.54 -7.06
CA PHE A 532 -12.23 19.69 -5.86
C PHE A 532 -11.31 20.21 -4.76
N ILE A 533 -10.03 20.39 -5.05
CA ILE A 533 -9.03 20.84 -4.06
C ILE A 533 -9.44 22.22 -3.51
N CYS A 534 -9.86 23.15 -4.39
CA CYS A 534 -10.23 24.51 -4.01
C CYS A 534 -11.52 24.57 -3.18
N GLN A 535 -12.60 23.93 -3.63
CA GLN A 535 -13.92 23.97 -2.98
C GLN A 535 -13.94 23.16 -1.67
N PHE A 536 -13.13 22.11 -1.55
CA PHE A 536 -12.92 21.35 -0.31
C PHE A 536 -11.91 22.02 0.65
N GLY A 537 -11.34 23.18 0.27
CA GLY A 537 -10.41 23.95 1.11
C GLY A 537 -9.05 23.28 1.36
N LYS A 538 -8.69 22.25 0.59
CA LYS A 538 -7.41 21.52 0.72
C LYS A 538 -6.24 22.45 0.39
N LYS A 539 -5.22 22.46 1.25
CA LYS A 539 -3.98 23.23 1.04
C LYS A 539 -2.79 22.29 0.85
N PRO A 540 -2.54 21.80 -0.38
CA PRO A 540 -1.34 21.04 -0.68
C PRO A 540 -0.12 21.96 -0.82
N ASP A 541 1.04 21.49 -0.35
CA ASP A 541 2.34 22.10 -0.63
C ASP A 541 2.78 21.76 -2.06
N ILE A 542 2.45 20.55 -2.52
CA ILE A 542 2.77 20.04 -3.86
C ILE A 542 1.50 19.53 -4.53
N ILE A 543 1.25 19.99 -5.76
CA ILE A 543 0.35 19.31 -6.70
C ILE A 543 1.23 18.67 -7.78
N HIS A 544 1.14 17.35 -7.94
CA HIS A 544 1.96 16.61 -8.88
C HIS A 544 1.07 16.00 -9.99
N CYS A 545 1.15 16.58 -11.19
CA CYS A 545 0.47 16.11 -12.40
C CYS A 545 1.36 15.20 -13.26
N HIS A 546 0.76 14.21 -13.92
CA HIS A 546 1.42 13.20 -14.76
C HIS A 546 0.87 13.18 -16.19
N ASP A 547 1.77 13.27 -17.18
CA ASP A 547 1.51 13.26 -18.62
C ASP A 547 0.46 14.27 -19.15
N TRP A 548 0.28 14.30 -20.48
CA TRP A 548 -0.50 15.31 -21.19
C TRP A 548 -1.96 15.42 -20.70
N GLN A 549 -2.53 14.31 -20.21
CA GLN A 549 -3.88 14.22 -19.66
C GLN A 549 -4.08 15.18 -18.48
N THR A 550 -3.04 15.45 -17.70
CA THR A 550 -3.10 16.36 -16.55
C THR A 550 -2.20 17.59 -16.71
N ALA A 551 -1.52 17.72 -17.84
CA ALA A 551 -0.71 18.90 -18.23
C ALA A 551 -1.52 20.20 -18.41
N PHE A 552 -2.85 20.15 -18.33
CA PHE A 552 -3.71 21.34 -18.18
C PHE A 552 -3.59 22.00 -16.80
N ILE A 553 -3.22 21.23 -15.76
CA ILE A 553 -3.25 21.66 -14.36
C ILE A 553 -2.29 22.82 -14.08
N PRO A 554 -1.03 22.83 -14.56
CA PRO A 554 -0.12 23.97 -14.36
C PRO A 554 -0.66 25.31 -14.93
N PRO A 555 -1.11 25.43 -16.20
CA PRO A 555 -1.68 26.69 -16.68
C PRO A 555 -3.05 27.03 -16.05
N LEU A 556 -3.91 26.04 -15.75
CA LEU A 556 -5.16 26.27 -15.01
C LEU A 556 -4.89 26.89 -13.64
N TYR A 557 -3.94 26.31 -12.89
CA TYR A 557 -3.57 26.76 -11.56
C TYR A 557 -3.14 28.23 -11.55
N TRP A 558 -2.21 28.62 -12.43
CA TRP A 558 -1.69 29.99 -12.44
C TRP A 558 -2.60 31.04 -13.08
N GLU A 559 -3.34 30.72 -14.15
CA GLU A 559 -4.23 31.71 -14.80
C GLU A 559 -5.58 31.89 -14.09
N LEU A 560 -6.07 30.89 -13.34
CA LEU A 560 -7.43 30.90 -12.77
C LEU A 560 -7.48 30.81 -11.24
N TYR A 561 -6.66 29.97 -10.59
CA TYR A 561 -6.80 29.67 -9.16
C TYR A 561 -5.88 30.52 -8.28
N ALA A 562 -4.60 30.63 -8.63
CA ALA A 562 -3.63 31.43 -7.88
C ALA A 562 -4.03 32.93 -7.85
N VAL A 563 -4.64 33.43 -8.93
CA VAL A 563 -5.14 34.82 -9.04
C VAL A 563 -6.36 35.13 -8.17
N VAL A 564 -7.08 34.11 -7.66
CA VAL A 564 -8.18 34.27 -6.69
C VAL A 564 -7.76 33.88 -5.26
N GLY A 565 -6.45 33.77 -5.00
CA GLY A 565 -5.89 33.49 -3.67
C GLY A 565 -5.63 32.01 -3.36
N PHE A 566 -5.83 31.10 -4.31
CA PHE A 566 -5.44 29.69 -4.15
C PHE A 566 -3.99 29.45 -4.61
N ASN A 567 -3.03 30.11 -3.96
CA ASN A 567 -1.63 30.23 -4.40
C ASN A 567 -0.59 29.45 -3.57
N PHE A 568 -1.05 28.57 -2.66
CA PHE A 568 -0.22 27.83 -1.70
C PHE A 568 0.77 26.85 -2.36
N ALA A 569 0.30 26.07 -3.34
CA ALA A 569 1.00 24.91 -3.86
C ALA A 569 2.18 25.28 -4.78
N LYS A 570 3.09 24.31 -4.95
CA LYS A 570 4.06 24.26 -6.06
C LYS A 570 3.69 23.11 -6.98
N ILE A 571 3.77 23.35 -8.27
CA ILE A 571 3.32 22.41 -9.29
C ILE A 571 4.53 21.59 -9.78
N CYS A 572 4.44 20.27 -9.65
CA CYS A 572 5.38 19.31 -10.22
C CYS A 572 4.72 18.61 -11.40
N PHE A 573 5.44 18.46 -12.51
CA PHE A 573 4.97 17.74 -13.69
C PHE A 573 5.96 16.66 -14.11
N THR A 574 5.55 15.39 -14.07
CA THR A 574 6.29 14.29 -14.69
C THR A 574 5.74 14.02 -16.09
N CYS A 575 6.62 14.00 -17.11
CA CYS A 575 6.30 13.37 -18.38
C CYS A 575 6.99 12.01 -18.50
N HIS A 576 6.20 10.95 -18.68
CA HIS A 576 6.63 9.55 -18.77
C HIS A 576 7.00 9.16 -20.21
N ASN A 577 6.43 9.81 -21.23
CA ASN A 577 6.84 9.68 -22.63
C ASN A 577 6.51 10.95 -23.43
N PHE A 578 7.53 11.68 -23.89
CA PHE A 578 7.39 12.90 -24.70
C PHE A 578 6.89 12.66 -26.14
N GLU A 579 6.63 11.42 -26.54
CA GLU A 579 5.82 11.09 -27.73
C GLU A 579 4.36 11.58 -27.59
N TYR A 580 3.79 11.54 -26.38
CA TYR A 580 2.38 11.83 -26.13
C TYR A 580 2.17 13.24 -25.58
N GLN A 581 2.13 14.22 -26.49
CA GLN A 581 2.15 15.65 -26.13
C GLN A 581 0.77 16.32 -26.00
N GLY A 582 -0.31 15.61 -26.35
CA GLY A 582 -1.69 16.09 -26.25
C GLY A 582 -2.01 17.31 -27.14
N THR A 583 -1.42 17.40 -28.33
CA THR A 583 -1.59 18.59 -29.18
C THR A 583 -3.00 18.68 -29.78
N ALA A 584 -3.59 19.88 -29.79
CA ALA A 584 -4.93 20.14 -30.30
C ALA A 584 -5.03 21.53 -30.94
N HIS A 585 -6.13 21.81 -31.64
CA HIS A 585 -6.40 23.17 -32.13
C HIS A 585 -6.64 24.11 -30.95
N ALA A 586 -6.18 25.37 -31.06
CA ALA A 586 -6.18 26.31 -29.94
C ALA A 586 -7.56 26.63 -29.34
N SER A 587 -8.66 26.38 -30.07
CA SER A 587 -10.04 26.52 -29.59
C SER A 587 -10.35 25.69 -28.35
N GLU A 588 -9.81 24.47 -28.26
CA GLU A 588 -10.20 23.48 -27.24
C GLU A 588 -9.77 23.89 -25.82
N LEU A 589 -8.84 24.85 -25.67
CA LEU A 589 -8.48 25.41 -24.37
C LEU A 589 -9.66 26.15 -23.71
N ALA A 590 -10.53 26.79 -24.48
CA ALA A 590 -11.66 27.53 -23.94
C ALA A 590 -12.64 26.62 -23.17
N SER A 591 -12.74 25.34 -23.54
CA SER A 591 -13.63 24.38 -22.89
C SER A 591 -13.35 24.22 -21.39
N CYS A 592 -12.08 24.20 -20.96
CA CYS A 592 -11.72 24.17 -19.53
C CYS A 592 -11.61 25.57 -18.87
N GLY A 593 -11.89 26.63 -19.62
CA GLY A 593 -11.85 28.03 -19.17
C GLY A 593 -10.52 28.74 -19.41
N LEU A 594 -9.57 28.13 -20.13
CA LEU A 594 -8.26 28.72 -20.41
C LEU A 594 -8.32 29.76 -21.54
N GLY A 595 -7.77 30.95 -21.29
CA GLY A 595 -7.85 32.10 -22.19
C GLY A 595 -6.96 31.98 -23.42
N ILE A 596 -7.50 31.48 -24.54
CA ILE A 596 -6.78 31.23 -25.82
C ILE A 596 -5.77 32.32 -26.17
N ARG A 597 -6.20 33.60 -26.22
CA ARG A 597 -5.33 34.75 -26.63
C ARG A 597 -4.11 34.99 -25.73
N ARG A 598 -4.10 34.48 -24.48
CA ARG A 598 -2.94 34.57 -23.58
C ARG A 598 -1.97 33.39 -23.76
N LEU A 599 -2.49 32.22 -24.12
CA LEU A 599 -1.79 30.94 -24.04
C LEU A 599 -1.35 30.40 -25.40
N HIS A 600 -2.08 30.70 -26.47
CA HIS A 600 -1.68 30.40 -27.85
C HIS A 600 -0.63 31.41 -28.33
N ARG A 601 0.57 31.31 -27.75
CA ARG A 601 1.76 32.10 -28.05
C ARG A 601 3.01 31.22 -28.05
N ALA A 602 4.02 31.61 -28.84
CA ALA A 602 5.30 30.90 -28.92
C ALA A 602 6.01 30.76 -27.56
N ASP A 603 5.93 31.79 -26.70
CA ASP A 603 6.48 31.78 -25.33
C ASP A 603 5.54 31.15 -24.29
N ARG A 604 4.47 30.47 -24.72
CA ARG A 604 3.49 29.76 -23.87
C ARG A 604 3.16 28.38 -24.46
N MET A 605 1.89 28.11 -24.79
CA MET A 605 1.39 26.79 -25.16
C MET A 605 1.30 26.54 -26.66
N MET A 606 1.62 27.51 -27.54
CA MET A 606 1.63 27.26 -28.99
C MET A 606 2.64 26.16 -29.33
N ASP A 607 2.24 25.20 -30.17
CA ASP A 607 3.10 24.10 -30.58
C ASP A 607 4.32 24.60 -31.40
N ASN A 608 5.46 23.92 -31.28
CA ASN A 608 6.72 24.31 -31.94
C ASN A 608 6.84 23.81 -33.39
N LEU A 609 6.02 22.83 -33.79
CA LEU A 609 6.05 22.24 -35.13
C LEU A 609 4.85 22.67 -35.97
N ASN A 610 3.69 22.95 -35.35
CA ASN A 610 2.52 23.46 -36.04
C ASN A 610 1.81 24.61 -35.30
N HIS A 611 2.06 25.85 -35.74
CA HIS A 611 1.69 27.05 -35.00
C HIS A 611 0.17 27.32 -34.83
N ASP A 612 -0.72 26.64 -35.55
CA ASP A 612 -2.18 26.71 -35.33
C ASP A 612 -2.66 25.88 -34.12
N ARG A 613 -1.81 24.96 -33.64
CA ARG A 613 -2.07 24.09 -32.50
C ARG A 613 -1.48 24.65 -31.20
N ILE A 614 -2.00 24.11 -30.12
CA ILE A 614 -1.40 24.17 -28.79
C ILE A 614 -0.84 22.80 -28.40
N ASN A 615 0.09 22.81 -27.46
CA ASN A 615 0.80 21.66 -26.94
C ASN A 615 0.73 21.69 -25.42
N LEU A 616 0.12 20.67 -24.82
CA LEU A 616 -0.18 20.66 -23.39
C LEU A 616 1.09 20.38 -22.58
N VAL A 617 1.92 19.44 -23.03
CA VAL A 617 3.20 19.13 -22.38
C VAL A 617 4.13 20.34 -22.42
N LYS A 618 4.15 21.10 -23.53
CA LYS A 618 4.82 22.42 -23.58
C LYS A 618 4.28 23.37 -22.51
N GLY A 619 2.96 23.46 -22.36
CA GLY A 619 2.31 24.24 -21.31
C GLY A 619 2.76 23.82 -19.91
N ALA A 620 2.75 22.52 -19.60
CA ALA A 620 3.20 22.04 -18.31
C ALA A 620 4.70 22.27 -18.05
N ILE A 621 5.57 22.14 -19.06
CA ILE A 621 7.00 22.52 -18.95
C ILE A 621 7.13 24.01 -18.63
N VAL A 622 6.38 24.90 -19.30
CA VAL A 622 6.45 26.36 -19.08
C VAL A 622 5.92 26.73 -17.68
N PHE A 623 4.76 26.22 -17.28
CA PHE A 623 4.02 26.67 -16.10
C PHE A 623 4.33 25.93 -14.79
N SER A 624 4.93 24.73 -14.80
CA SER A 624 5.25 24.00 -13.55
C SER A 624 6.47 24.58 -12.84
N ASN A 625 6.57 24.43 -11.52
CA ASN A 625 7.76 24.81 -10.74
C ASN A 625 8.88 23.75 -10.86
N ILE A 626 8.50 22.48 -10.93
CA ILE A 626 9.38 21.32 -11.13
C ILE A 626 8.89 20.58 -12.39
N VAL A 627 9.81 20.15 -13.24
CA VAL A 627 9.55 19.27 -14.39
C VAL A 627 10.46 18.05 -14.26
N THR A 628 9.92 16.85 -14.35
CA THR A 628 10.72 15.62 -14.36
C THR A 628 10.40 14.73 -15.55
N THR A 629 11.32 13.83 -15.85
CA THR A 629 11.05 12.63 -16.62
C THR A 629 11.72 11.42 -15.97
N VAL A 630 11.43 10.24 -16.50
CA VAL A 630 11.55 8.96 -15.79
C VAL A 630 12.94 8.30 -15.87
N SER A 631 13.95 8.96 -16.44
CA SER A 631 15.37 8.61 -16.29
C SER A 631 16.32 9.75 -16.70
N PRO A 632 17.56 9.83 -16.16
CA PRO A 632 18.58 10.81 -16.55
C PRO A 632 18.97 10.78 -18.03
N THR A 633 19.30 9.61 -18.59
CA THR A 633 19.68 9.49 -20.01
C THR A 633 18.53 9.91 -20.92
N TYR A 634 17.27 9.55 -20.58
CA TYR A 634 16.12 9.99 -21.38
C TYR A 634 15.92 11.52 -21.30
N ALA A 635 16.16 12.13 -20.13
CA ALA A 635 16.10 13.59 -19.97
C ALA A 635 17.07 14.33 -20.90
N ASP A 636 18.26 13.78 -21.15
CA ASP A 636 19.20 14.34 -22.12
C ASP A 636 18.87 13.94 -23.57
N GLU A 637 18.37 12.73 -23.84
CA GLU A 637 17.85 12.33 -25.16
C GLU A 637 16.75 13.31 -25.65
N VAL A 638 15.79 13.69 -24.80
CA VAL A 638 14.69 14.62 -25.17
C VAL A 638 15.10 16.10 -25.23
N ARG A 639 16.34 16.43 -24.84
CA ARG A 639 16.94 17.75 -25.05
C ARG A 639 17.68 17.86 -26.38
N THR A 640 17.80 16.77 -27.13
CA THR A 640 18.30 16.75 -28.50
C THR A 640 17.19 17.03 -29.52
N ALA A 641 17.57 17.51 -30.72
CA ALA A 641 16.62 17.72 -31.80
C ALA A 641 15.93 16.42 -32.25
N GLN A 642 16.64 15.28 -32.19
CA GLN A 642 16.14 13.96 -32.58
C GLN A 642 15.15 13.39 -31.55
N GLY A 643 15.52 13.34 -30.28
CA GLY A 643 14.70 12.72 -29.22
C GLY A 643 13.62 13.64 -28.64
N GLY A 644 13.77 14.96 -28.77
CA GLY A 644 12.88 15.92 -28.11
C GLY A 644 11.52 16.14 -28.78
N HIS A 645 11.22 15.52 -29.92
CA HIS A 645 9.93 15.62 -30.63
C HIS A 645 9.37 17.07 -30.70
N GLY A 646 10.22 18.04 -31.05
CA GLY A 646 9.88 19.47 -31.12
C GLY A 646 9.90 20.25 -29.79
N LEU A 647 9.96 19.59 -28.63
CA LEU A 647 9.98 20.24 -27.31
C LEU A 647 11.39 20.57 -26.77
N HIS A 648 12.46 20.11 -27.43
CA HIS A 648 13.84 20.28 -26.98
C HIS A 648 14.23 21.74 -26.68
N ASP A 649 13.81 22.71 -27.50
CA ASP A 649 14.08 24.13 -27.24
C ASP A 649 13.40 24.61 -25.95
N THR A 650 12.18 24.14 -25.68
CA THR A 650 11.44 24.48 -24.46
C THR A 650 12.06 23.83 -23.23
N LEU A 651 12.51 22.57 -23.35
CA LEU A 651 13.20 21.84 -22.28
C LEU A 651 14.58 22.44 -21.97
N ASN A 652 15.33 22.89 -22.98
CA ASN A 652 16.60 23.57 -22.78
C ASN A 652 16.44 24.96 -22.18
N LEU A 653 15.43 25.74 -22.62
CA LEU A 653 15.06 27.03 -22.01
C LEU A 653 14.67 26.89 -20.53
N HIS A 654 14.02 25.78 -20.16
CA HIS A 654 13.59 25.49 -18.79
C HIS A 654 14.49 24.48 -18.05
N SER A 655 15.71 24.25 -18.53
CA SER A 655 16.65 23.23 -18.01
C SER A 655 16.93 23.34 -16.51
N LEU A 656 16.96 24.54 -15.93
CA LEU A 656 17.16 24.77 -14.49
C LEU A 656 16.07 24.18 -13.57
N LYS A 657 14.94 23.75 -14.12
CA LYS A 657 13.85 23.06 -13.41
C LYS A 657 13.47 21.71 -14.03
N PHE A 658 14.27 21.19 -14.98
CA PHE A 658 14.04 19.92 -15.65
C PHE A 658 15.11 18.90 -15.26
N THR A 659 14.70 17.69 -14.88
CA THR A 659 15.63 16.61 -14.50
C THR A 659 15.05 15.22 -14.75
N GLY A 660 15.93 14.25 -15.02
CA GLY A 660 15.55 12.84 -15.05
C GLY A 660 15.72 12.18 -13.69
N ILE A 661 14.74 11.39 -13.25
CA ILE A 661 14.83 10.53 -12.06
C ILE A 661 14.40 9.13 -12.47
N VAL A 662 15.28 8.14 -12.30
CA VAL A 662 14.98 6.72 -12.60
C VAL A 662 13.81 6.23 -11.76
N ASN A 663 12.81 5.60 -12.38
CA ASN A 663 11.69 5.01 -11.65
C ASN A 663 12.15 3.85 -10.75
N GLY A 664 11.45 3.64 -9.64
CA GLY A 664 11.53 2.39 -8.89
C GLY A 664 10.54 1.32 -9.40
N ILE A 665 10.58 0.15 -8.77
CA ILE A 665 9.54 -0.88 -8.82
C ILE A 665 8.97 -1.11 -7.42
N ASP A 666 7.76 -1.65 -7.33
CA ASP A 666 7.23 -2.14 -6.06
C ASP A 666 7.90 -3.47 -5.71
N THR A 667 8.81 -3.45 -4.74
CA THR A 667 9.61 -4.61 -4.33
C THR A 667 8.89 -5.55 -3.37
N GLU A 668 7.63 -5.27 -2.99
CA GLU A 668 6.73 -6.18 -2.27
C GLU A 668 5.91 -7.01 -3.28
N THR A 669 5.29 -6.34 -4.26
CA THR A 669 4.60 -7.03 -5.38
C THR A 669 5.56 -7.87 -6.21
N TRP A 670 6.73 -7.32 -6.54
CA TRP A 670 7.76 -7.98 -7.34
C TRP A 670 8.83 -8.60 -6.43
N ASN A 671 8.47 -9.66 -5.71
CA ASN A 671 9.34 -10.35 -4.76
C ASN A 671 9.29 -11.88 -4.92
N PRO A 672 10.29 -12.53 -5.53
CA PRO A 672 10.28 -13.99 -5.74
C PRO A 672 10.25 -14.82 -4.45
N PHE A 673 10.46 -14.21 -3.27
CA PHE A 673 10.33 -14.87 -1.97
C PHE A 673 8.89 -14.90 -1.42
N THR A 674 8.00 -14.03 -1.88
CA THR A 674 6.61 -13.91 -1.36
C THR A 674 5.53 -13.80 -2.45
N ASP A 675 5.93 -13.82 -3.73
CA ASP A 675 5.04 -13.68 -4.88
C ASP A 675 3.97 -14.80 -4.94
N PRO A 676 2.67 -14.49 -4.83
CA PRO A 676 1.60 -15.48 -4.81
C PRO A 676 1.39 -16.18 -6.16
N PHE A 677 1.93 -15.65 -7.27
CA PHE A 677 1.88 -16.30 -8.57
C PHE A 677 2.98 -17.36 -8.76
N LEU A 678 3.99 -17.41 -7.89
CA LEU A 678 5.02 -18.44 -7.93
C LEU A 678 4.64 -19.68 -7.12
N ARG A 679 4.82 -20.84 -7.74
CA ARG A 679 4.69 -22.14 -7.05
C ARG A 679 5.90 -22.47 -6.17
N PHE A 680 7.07 -21.93 -6.53
CA PHE A 680 8.33 -22.19 -5.85
C PHE A 680 8.99 -20.84 -5.52
N HIS A 681 9.01 -20.46 -4.25
CA HIS A 681 9.65 -19.23 -3.79
C HIS A 681 11.16 -19.39 -3.71
N TYR A 682 11.89 -18.30 -3.94
CA TYR A 682 13.36 -18.27 -3.91
C TYR A 682 13.87 -16.84 -3.66
N ASN A 683 15.16 -16.68 -3.38
CA ASN A 683 15.77 -15.37 -3.12
C ASN A 683 17.23 -15.34 -3.62
N ALA A 684 18.00 -14.30 -3.26
CA ALA A 684 19.38 -14.17 -3.72
C ALA A 684 20.35 -15.17 -3.04
N ASP A 685 19.94 -15.85 -1.98
CA ASP A 685 20.76 -16.77 -1.20
C ASP A 685 20.44 -18.22 -1.52
N ASP A 686 19.16 -18.58 -1.61
CA ASP A 686 18.69 -19.85 -2.20
C ASP A 686 18.01 -19.61 -3.56
N LEU A 687 18.55 -20.25 -4.60
CA LEU A 687 18.07 -20.18 -5.99
C LEU A 687 17.32 -21.44 -6.45
N HIS A 688 17.14 -22.47 -5.61
CA HIS A 688 16.54 -23.76 -6.04
C HIS A 688 15.16 -23.58 -6.70
N GLY A 689 14.30 -22.76 -6.09
CA GLY A 689 12.98 -22.44 -6.64
C GLY A 689 13.01 -21.74 -8.00
N LYS A 690 14.13 -21.14 -8.41
CA LYS A 690 14.28 -20.57 -9.77
C LYS A 690 14.34 -21.68 -10.82
N ASP A 691 15.13 -22.72 -10.58
CA ASP A 691 15.21 -23.89 -11.47
C ASP A 691 13.89 -24.69 -11.45
N ASP A 692 13.23 -24.84 -10.30
CA ASP A 692 11.89 -25.45 -10.22
C ASP A 692 10.84 -24.68 -11.05
N ASN A 693 10.83 -23.34 -10.97
CA ASN A 693 9.95 -22.50 -11.79
C ASN A 693 10.27 -22.64 -13.28
N LYS A 694 11.57 -22.68 -13.65
CA LYS A 694 12.03 -22.88 -15.03
C LYS A 694 11.57 -24.22 -15.60
N ASP A 695 11.65 -25.27 -14.81
CA ASP A 695 11.21 -26.60 -15.23
C ASP A 695 9.68 -26.77 -15.14
N ALA A 696 8.99 -25.93 -14.37
CA ALA A 696 7.53 -25.88 -14.32
C ALA A 696 6.92 -25.08 -15.49
N ILE A 697 7.49 -23.91 -15.87
CA ILE A 697 7.00 -23.18 -17.06
C ILE A 697 7.19 -24.04 -18.30
N ARG A 698 8.33 -24.73 -18.44
CA ARG A 698 8.60 -25.64 -19.57
C ARG A 698 7.47 -26.65 -19.77
N LYS A 699 7.01 -27.27 -18.68
CA LYS A 699 5.89 -28.21 -18.68
C LYS A 699 4.57 -27.50 -19.00
N TYR A 700 4.31 -26.33 -18.44
CA TYR A 700 3.08 -25.56 -18.63
C TYR A 700 2.84 -25.09 -20.09
N ILE A 701 3.89 -24.62 -20.79
CA ILE A 701 3.81 -24.19 -22.20
C ILE A 701 4.35 -25.24 -23.19
N ASN A 702 4.48 -26.50 -22.80
CA ASN A 702 4.93 -27.61 -23.65
C ASN A 702 6.31 -27.39 -24.34
N LEU A 703 7.27 -26.76 -23.67
CA LEU A 703 8.68 -26.74 -24.09
C LEU A 703 9.41 -28.03 -23.67
N SER A 704 10.50 -28.33 -24.35
CA SER A 704 11.38 -29.46 -24.05
C SER A 704 12.06 -29.30 -22.69
N THR A 705 11.89 -30.28 -21.82
CA THR A 705 12.60 -30.43 -20.53
C THR A 705 13.84 -31.34 -20.65
N LYS A 706 14.20 -31.83 -21.85
CA LYS A 706 15.26 -32.82 -22.05
C LYS A 706 16.66 -32.36 -21.62
N ASN A 707 16.90 -31.05 -21.58
CA ASN A 707 18.15 -30.45 -21.11
C ASN A 707 17.84 -29.35 -20.08
N PRO A 708 17.94 -29.64 -18.77
CA PRO A 708 17.68 -28.63 -17.73
C PRO A 708 18.58 -27.40 -17.87
N SER A 709 19.87 -27.60 -18.19
CA SER A 709 20.88 -26.56 -18.43
C SER A 709 20.77 -25.84 -19.79
N GLN A 710 19.68 -26.01 -20.55
CA GLN A 710 19.42 -25.17 -21.72
C GLN A 710 19.02 -23.75 -21.25
N PRO A 711 19.57 -22.67 -21.84
CA PRO A 711 19.17 -21.30 -21.49
C PRO A 711 17.76 -20.96 -22.00
N LEU A 712 17.01 -20.23 -21.20
CA LEU A 712 15.65 -19.77 -21.45
C LEU A 712 15.63 -18.23 -21.48
N VAL A 713 15.48 -17.68 -22.69
CA VAL A 713 15.32 -16.25 -22.95
C VAL A 713 13.83 -15.90 -22.88
N ALA A 714 13.49 -14.81 -22.21
CA ALA A 714 12.15 -14.25 -22.16
C ALA A 714 12.09 -12.84 -22.74
N CYS A 715 10.92 -12.47 -23.26
CA CYS A 715 10.54 -11.10 -23.55
C CYS A 715 9.08 -10.89 -23.10
N ILE A 716 8.84 -9.87 -22.28
CA ILE A 716 7.49 -9.49 -21.81
C ILE A 716 7.28 -8.02 -22.15
N THR A 717 6.43 -7.71 -23.14
CA THR A 717 6.25 -6.34 -23.63
C THR A 717 4.96 -6.13 -24.44
N ARG A 718 4.55 -4.87 -24.62
CA ARG A 718 3.64 -4.49 -25.71
C ARG A 718 4.39 -4.54 -27.04
N LEU A 719 3.80 -5.13 -28.08
CA LEU A 719 4.42 -5.25 -29.40
C LEU A 719 4.14 -3.98 -30.22
N VAL A 720 4.95 -2.94 -30.01
CA VAL A 720 4.86 -1.63 -30.68
C VAL A 720 6.24 -1.15 -31.16
N PRO A 721 6.35 -0.27 -32.17
CA PRO A 721 7.64 0.12 -32.76
C PRO A 721 8.70 0.60 -31.76
N GLN A 722 8.30 1.34 -30.70
CA GLN A 722 9.15 1.73 -29.56
C GLN A 722 9.99 0.57 -29.01
N LYS A 723 9.42 -0.64 -28.94
CA LYS A 723 10.00 -1.82 -28.29
C LYS A 723 10.89 -2.66 -29.22
N GLY A 724 11.16 -2.18 -30.42
CA GLY A 724 12.08 -2.85 -31.36
C GLY A 724 11.54 -4.18 -31.86
N VAL A 725 10.27 -4.25 -32.27
CA VAL A 725 9.61 -5.51 -32.67
C VAL A 725 10.36 -6.33 -33.73
N HIS A 726 11.10 -5.69 -34.63
CA HIS A 726 11.98 -6.40 -35.59
C HIS A 726 13.20 -7.05 -34.91
N LEU A 727 13.76 -6.43 -33.88
CA LEU A 727 14.81 -7.01 -33.04
C LEU A 727 14.25 -8.09 -32.10
N ILE A 728 13.01 -7.97 -31.62
CA ILE A 728 12.33 -9.05 -30.87
C ILE A 728 12.13 -10.27 -31.79
N ARG A 729 11.63 -10.06 -33.02
CA ARG A 729 11.53 -11.11 -34.04
C ARG A 729 12.88 -11.79 -34.28
N HIS A 730 13.93 -11.00 -34.48
CA HIS A 730 15.30 -11.51 -34.64
C HIS A 730 15.78 -12.33 -33.43
N ALA A 731 15.52 -11.84 -32.20
CA ALA A 731 15.89 -12.53 -30.96
C ALA A 731 15.29 -13.94 -30.85
N ILE A 732 14.06 -14.15 -31.34
CA ILE A 732 13.40 -15.46 -31.36
C ILE A 732 14.22 -16.46 -32.19
N TYR A 733 14.58 -16.10 -33.43
CA TYR A 733 15.36 -16.97 -34.31
C TYR A 733 16.81 -17.12 -33.83
N ARG A 734 17.48 -16.02 -33.42
CA ARG A 734 18.87 -16.09 -32.94
C ARG A 734 19.01 -16.92 -31.66
N THR A 735 18.04 -16.86 -30.75
CA THR A 735 17.99 -17.72 -29.55
C THR A 735 17.94 -19.20 -29.92
N LEU A 736 17.21 -19.56 -30.97
CA LEU A 736 17.15 -20.93 -31.46
C LEU A 736 18.47 -21.38 -32.10
N GLU A 737 19.09 -20.52 -32.91
CA GLU A 737 20.41 -20.78 -33.52
C GLU A 737 21.51 -20.99 -32.47
N LEU A 738 21.49 -20.23 -31.38
CA LEU A 738 22.39 -20.39 -30.23
C LEU A 738 22.00 -21.57 -29.31
N GLY A 739 21.03 -22.40 -29.70
CA GLY A 739 20.63 -23.61 -28.98
C GLY A 739 19.77 -23.37 -27.74
N GLY A 740 19.26 -22.16 -27.52
CA GLY A 740 18.43 -21.79 -26.39
C GLY A 740 16.93 -22.09 -26.59
N GLN A 741 16.13 -21.58 -25.66
CA GLN A 741 14.68 -21.57 -25.70
C GLN A 741 14.17 -20.13 -25.56
N PHE A 742 13.04 -19.80 -26.19
CA PHE A 742 12.45 -18.45 -26.16
C PHE A 742 10.97 -18.46 -25.74
N ILE A 743 10.60 -17.53 -24.86
CA ILE A 743 9.21 -17.23 -24.51
C ILE A 743 8.92 -15.74 -24.77
N LEU A 744 7.91 -15.46 -25.60
CA LEU A 744 7.31 -14.13 -25.70
C LEU A 744 5.96 -14.11 -24.97
N LEU A 745 5.72 -13.08 -24.16
CA LEU A 745 4.40 -12.70 -23.66
C LEU A 745 4.11 -11.26 -24.06
N GLY A 746 3.09 -11.04 -24.89
CA GLY A 746 2.78 -9.70 -25.38
C GLY A 746 1.88 -9.66 -26.61
N SER A 747 1.05 -8.62 -26.70
CA SER A 747 0.19 -8.35 -27.85
C SER A 747 0.45 -6.96 -28.44
N SER A 748 -0.04 -6.74 -29.66
CA SER A 748 0.04 -5.47 -30.39
C SER A 748 -1.34 -4.84 -30.55
N PRO A 749 -1.51 -3.53 -30.27
CA PRO A 749 -2.69 -2.78 -30.70
C PRO A 749 -2.66 -2.44 -32.21
N ILE A 750 -1.51 -2.64 -32.88
CA ILE A 750 -1.29 -2.39 -34.30
C ILE A 750 -1.48 -3.70 -35.06
N ILE A 751 -2.57 -3.79 -35.83
CA ILE A 751 -3.09 -5.02 -36.46
C ILE A 751 -2.04 -5.75 -37.32
N HIS A 752 -1.17 -5.04 -38.05
CA HIS A 752 -0.17 -5.69 -38.90
C HIS A 752 0.97 -6.34 -38.09
N ILE A 753 1.41 -5.71 -36.99
CA ILE A 753 2.40 -6.29 -36.08
C ILE A 753 1.77 -7.48 -35.32
N GLN A 754 0.49 -7.38 -34.94
CA GLN A 754 -0.22 -8.49 -34.30
C GLN A 754 -0.21 -9.74 -35.20
N ARG A 755 -0.58 -9.58 -36.48
CA ARG A 755 -0.57 -10.66 -37.48
C ARG A 755 0.82 -11.24 -37.73
N GLU A 756 1.84 -10.39 -37.88
CA GLU A 756 3.23 -10.84 -38.05
C GLU A 756 3.65 -11.79 -36.91
N PHE A 757 3.30 -11.46 -35.66
CA PHE A 757 3.61 -12.31 -34.52
C PHE A 757 2.68 -13.53 -34.39
N GLU A 758 1.42 -13.44 -34.85
CA GLU A 758 0.50 -14.59 -34.96
C GLU A 758 1.03 -15.63 -35.97
N ASP A 759 1.54 -15.19 -37.12
CA ASP A 759 2.16 -16.08 -38.11
C ASP A 759 3.42 -16.79 -37.56
N ILE A 760 4.24 -16.07 -36.78
CA ILE A 760 5.40 -16.64 -36.07
C ILE A 760 4.95 -17.61 -34.97
N ALA A 761 3.87 -17.30 -34.24
CA ALA A 761 3.32 -18.18 -33.21
C ALA A 761 2.78 -19.48 -33.82
N ASN A 762 2.13 -19.41 -34.98
CA ASN A 762 1.69 -20.55 -35.77
C ASN A 762 2.87 -21.38 -36.27
N GLN A 763 3.93 -20.75 -36.80
CA GLN A 763 5.17 -21.42 -37.21
C GLN A 763 5.79 -22.26 -36.08
N PHE A 764 5.74 -21.74 -34.84
CA PHE A 764 6.37 -22.37 -33.68
C PHE A 764 5.42 -23.14 -32.76
N GLN A 765 4.13 -23.28 -33.08
CA GLN A 765 3.08 -23.77 -32.17
C GLN A 765 3.43 -25.09 -31.45
N ASN A 766 4.03 -26.04 -32.16
CA ASN A 766 4.44 -27.36 -31.63
C ASN A 766 5.97 -27.51 -31.46
N HIS A 767 6.74 -26.44 -31.67
CA HIS A 767 8.20 -26.50 -31.68
C HIS A 767 8.78 -26.73 -30.27
N PRO A 768 9.82 -27.56 -30.05
CA PRO A 768 10.29 -27.90 -28.69
C PRO A 768 10.91 -26.74 -27.90
N ASN A 769 11.33 -25.64 -28.55
CA ASN A 769 12.15 -24.59 -27.90
C ASN A 769 11.53 -23.18 -27.94
N ILE A 770 10.44 -22.93 -28.66
CA ILE A 770 9.93 -21.56 -28.90
C ILE A 770 8.43 -21.48 -28.64
N ARG A 771 7.98 -20.50 -27.84
CA ARG A 771 6.56 -20.21 -27.61
C ARG A 771 6.28 -18.71 -27.61
N LEU A 772 5.18 -18.33 -28.24
CA LEU A 772 4.66 -16.96 -28.25
C LEU A 772 3.26 -16.97 -27.64
N VAL A 773 3.02 -16.14 -26.64
CA VAL A 773 1.72 -16.00 -25.94
C VAL A 773 1.20 -14.59 -26.18
N LEU A 774 0.33 -14.45 -27.18
CA LEU A 774 -0.01 -13.16 -27.78
C LEU A 774 -1.17 -12.43 -27.08
N LYS A 775 -1.06 -12.30 -25.76
CA LYS A 775 -2.05 -11.64 -24.88
C LYS A 775 -1.34 -10.92 -23.73
N TYR A 776 -2.11 -10.10 -23.00
CA TYR A 776 -1.74 -9.71 -21.64
C TYR A 776 -2.15 -10.83 -20.67
N ASP A 777 -1.29 -11.15 -19.70
CA ASP A 777 -1.55 -12.13 -18.64
C ASP A 777 -0.62 -11.83 -17.45
N ASN A 778 -1.18 -11.34 -16.34
CA ASN A 778 -0.35 -10.91 -15.21
C ASN A 778 0.35 -12.09 -14.52
N ALA A 779 -0.41 -13.13 -14.15
CA ALA A 779 0.12 -14.29 -13.44
C ALA A 779 1.22 -15.01 -14.25
N LEU A 780 1.02 -15.14 -15.56
CA LEU A 780 2.03 -15.73 -16.45
C LEU A 780 3.29 -14.85 -16.57
N SER A 781 3.17 -13.52 -16.46
CA SER A 781 4.33 -12.63 -16.50
C SER A 781 5.28 -12.84 -15.31
N HIS A 782 4.74 -12.89 -14.09
CA HIS A 782 5.48 -13.22 -12.85
C HIS A 782 6.22 -14.56 -13.00
N PHE A 783 5.52 -15.60 -13.49
CA PHE A 783 6.08 -16.93 -13.67
C PHE A 783 7.19 -16.98 -14.74
N ILE A 784 7.08 -16.21 -15.83
CA ILE A 784 8.14 -16.09 -16.85
C ILE A 784 9.37 -15.32 -16.33
N TYR A 785 9.19 -14.26 -15.54
CA TYR A 785 10.32 -13.59 -14.88
C TYR A 785 11.09 -14.56 -13.96
N ALA A 786 10.37 -15.36 -13.17
CA ALA A 786 10.99 -16.36 -12.31
C ALA A 786 11.75 -17.43 -13.11
N ALA A 787 11.13 -17.98 -14.14
CA ALA A 787 11.67 -19.07 -14.92
C ALA A 787 12.85 -18.71 -15.84
N SER A 788 12.91 -17.47 -16.35
CA SER A 788 13.90 -17.09 -17.36
C SER A 788 15.31 -16.92 -16.81
N ASP A 789 16.31 -17.37 -17.56
CA ASP A 789 17.72 -17.06 -17.28
C ASP A 789 18.07 -15.66 -17.80
N MET A 790 17.50 -15.28 -18.96
CA MET A 790 17.81 -14.04 -19.69
C MET A 790 16.53 -13.30 -20.07
N PHE A 791 16.56 -11.97 -20.04
CA PHE A 791 15.43 -11.12 -20.43
C PHE A 791 15.83 -10.13 -21.52
N VAL A 792 15.28 -10.26 -22.73
CA VAL A 792 15.64 -9.40 -23.87
C VAL A 792 14.69 -8.21 -24.02
N MET A 793 15.24 -7.01 -24.11
CA MET A 793 14.49 -5.75 -24.21
C MET A 793 15.17 -4.78 -25.19
N PRO A 794 14.99 -4.99 -26.51
CA PRO A 794 15.77 -4.33 -27.56
C PRO A 794 15.10 -3.02 -28.02
N SER A 795 14.68 -2.16 -27.09
CA SER A 795 13.88 -0.96 -27.40
C SER A 795 14.61 0.04 -28.32
N ILE A 796 13.85 0.63 -29.23
CA ILE A 796 14.31 1.72 -30.12
C ILE A 796 14.47 3.02 -29.33
N PHE A 797 13.61 3.26 -28.34
CA PHE A 797 13.82 4.23 -27.27
C PHE A 797 13.04 3.75 -26.03
N GLU A 798 13.51 4.08 -24.83
CA GLU A 798 12.87 3.62 -23.60
C GLU A 798 12.96 4.68 -22.49
N PRO A 799 11.88 5.44 -22.20
CA PRO A 799 11.91 6.51 -21.22
C PRO A 799 12.45 6.08 -19.85
N CYS A 800 12.07 4.87 -19.40
CA CYS A 800 12.71 4.21 -18.26
C CYS A 800 12.82 2.70 -18.47
N GLY A 801 11.67 2.04 -18.69
CA GLY A 801 11.55 0.60 -18.54
C GLY A 801 11.45 0.21 -17.06
N LEU A 802 10.51 -0.68 -16.74
CA LEU A 802 10.40 -1.34 -15.41
C LEU A 802 10.72 -2.84 -15.51
N THR A 803 10.50 -3.43 -16.69
CA THR A 803 10.57 -4.87 -16.95
C THR A 803 11.97 -5.45 -16.81
N GLN A 804 13.02 -4.66 -17.09
CA GLN A 804 14.41 -5.04 -16.85
C GLN A 804 14.77 -5.04 -15.35
N MET A 805 14.19 -4.14 -14.55
CA MET A 805 14.36 -4.12 -13.08
C MET A 805 13.65 -5.31 -12.44
N ILE A 806 12.43 -5.62 -12.90
CA ILE A 806 11.68 -6.82 -12.49
C ILE A 806 12.46 -8.09 -12.88
N ALA A 807 12.98 -8.18 -14.12
CA ALA A 807 13.82 -9.31 -14.54
C ALA A 807 15.03 -9.51 -13.61
N MET A 808 15.79 -8.44 -13.33
CA MET A 808 16.94 -8.49 -12.41
C MET A 808 16.54 -8.92 -10.99
N ARG A 809 15.43 -8.39 -10.47
CA ARG A 809 14.85 -8.74 -9.15
C ARG A 809 14.48 -10.23 -9.05
N TYR A 810 14.09 -10.85 -10.17
CA TYR A 810 13.80 -12.28 -10.29
C TYR A 810 15.03 -13.10 -10.77
N GLY A 811 16.22 -12.49 -10.85
CA GLY A 811 17.46 -13.17 -11.22
C GLY A 811 17.53 -13.57 -12.69
N SER A 812 16.73 -12.96 -13.56
CA SER A 812 16.84 -13.04 -15.01
C SER A 812 17.75 -11.91 -15.51
N VAL A 813 18.81 -12.26 -16.25
CA VAL A 813 19.86 -11.31 -16.64
C VAL A 813 19.42 -10.50 -17.87
N PRO A 814 19.40 -9.15 -17.79
CA PRO A 814 18.86 -8.32 -18.86
C PRO A 814 19.83 -8.20 -20.04
N ILE A 815 19.27 -8.21 -21.26
CA ILE A 815 19.95 -8.02 -22.54
C ILE A 815 19.24 -6.88 -23.28
N VAL A 816 19.83 -5.68 -23.28
CA VAL A 816 19.10 -4.43 -23.60
C VAL A 816 19.83 -3.53 -24.59
N ARG A 817 19.11 -2.60 -25.22
CA ARG A 817 19.74 -1.51 -25.97
C ARG A 817 20.09 -0.34 -25.06
N ASN A 818 21.27 0.26 -25.23
CA ASN A 818 21.67 1.48 -24.50
C ASN A 818 20.87 2.69 -25.01
N THR A 819 19.80 3.03 -24.28
CA THR A 819 18.91 4.19 -24.52
C THR A 819 18.05 4.45 -23.29
N GLY A 820 17.75 5.72 -23.03
CA GLY A 820 16.99 6.18 -21.86
C GLY A 820 17.32 5.41 -20.58
N GLY A 821 16.29 5.01 -19.82
CA GLY A 821 16.52 4.37 -18.52
C GLY A 821 17.07 2.95 -18.57
N LEU A 822 17.17 2.33 -19.75
CA LEU A 822 17.92 1.07 -19.91
C LEU A 822 19.43 1.33 -19.75
N ASN A 823 19.92 2.46 -20.25
CA ASN A 823 21.29 2.92 -20.06
C ASN A 823 21.59 3.35 -18.61
N ASP A 824 20.57 3.79 -17.87
CA ASP A 824 20.68 4.18 -16.45
C ASP A 824 20.46 3.03 -15.45
N SER A 825 20.07 1.84 -15.92
CA SER A 825 19.76 0.69 -15.04
C SER A 825 20.45 -0.63 -15.42
N VAL A 826 20.94 -0.78 -16.65
CA VAL A 826 21.68 -1.96 -17.11
C VAL A 826 23.08 -1.56 -17.57
N PHE A 827 24.07 -2.23 -16.99
CA PHE A 827 25.49 -1.93 -17.14
C PHE A 827 26.22 -3.19 -17.60
N ASP A 828 26.97 -3.08 -18.70
CA ASP A 828 27.56 -4.22 -19.38
C ASP A 828 28.64 -4.94 -18.54
N VAL A 829 28.57 -6.26 -18.46
CA VAL A 829 29.57 -7.07 -17.74
C VAL A 829 30.94 -7.09 -18.40
N ASP A 830 31.04 -6.90 -19.72
CA ASP A 830 32.31 -6.98 -20.46
C ASP A 830 32.95 -5.59 -20.72
N ASP A 831 32.32 -4.48 -20.31
CA ASP A 831 32.89 -3.13 -20.45
C ASP A 831 33.76 -2.76 -19.24
N ASP A 832 35.09 -2.77 -19.40
CA ASP A 832 36.04 -2.45 -18.33
C ASP A 832 36.04 -0.99 -17.86
N ALA A 833 35.35 -0.07 -18.56
CA ALA A 833 35.12 1.29 -18.05
C ALA A 833 34.06 1.33 -16.93
N ILE A 834 33.22 0.30 -16.82
CA ILE A 834 32.14 0.22 -15.82
C ILE A 834 32.68 -0.38 -14.51
N PRO A 835 32.51 0.31 -13.35
CA PRO A 835 32.89 -0.24 -12.06
C PRO A 835 32.24 -1.60 -11.77
N ALA A 836 33.03 -2.55 -11.26
CA ALA A 836 32.58 -3.94 -11.05
C ALA A 836 31.34 -4.08 -10.15
N GLN A 837 31.09 -3.13 -9.24
CA GLN A 837 29.88 -3.08 -8.43
C GLN A 837 28.61 -2.68 -9.20
N LEU A 838 28.70 -2.10 -10.41
CA LEU A 838 27.54 -1.71 -11.23
C LEU A 838 27.17 -2.77 -12.29
N LYS A 839 28.16 -3.37 -12.98
CA LYS A 839 28.01 -4.44 -14.01
C LYS A 839 26.91 -5.48 -13.72
N ASN A 840 25.78 -5.48 -14.42
CA ASN A 840 24.59 -6.29 -14.09
C ASN A 840 23.87 -6.93 -15.30
N GLY A 841 24.33 -6.72 -16.53
CA GLY A 841 23.70 -7.33 -17.71
C GLY A 841 24.54 -7.23 -18.98
N PHE A 842 23.88 -7.37 -20.13
CA PHE A 842 24.48 -7.27 -21.46
C PHE A 842 23.80 -6.16 -22.25
N THR A 843 24.60 -5.40 -22.99
CA THR A 843 24.14 -4.21 -23.71
C THR A 843 24.57 -4.19 -25.17
N PHE A 844 23.88 -3.40 -25.96
CA PHE A 844 24.29 -3.03 -27.31
C PHE A 844 23.78 -1.63 -27.68
N SER A 845 24.55 -0.85 -28.44
CA SER A 845 24.19 0.55 -28.71
C SER A 845 23.33 0.74 -29.96
N LYS A 846 23.67 0.09 -31.08
CA LYS A 846 22.95 0.24 -32.36
C LYS A 846 21.65 -0.56 -32.37
N ALA A 847 20.58 0.01 -32.92
CA ALA A 847 19.32 -0.71 -33.15
C ALA A 847 19.39 -1.58 -34.43
N ASP A 848 20.33 -2.53 -34.47
CA ASP A 848 20.50 -3.49 -35.58
C ASP A 848 20.73 -4.92 -35.07
N GLU A 849 20.52 -5.88 -35.97
CA GLU A 849 20.63 -7.33 -35.69
C GLU A 849 22.05 -7.73 -35.26
N LEU A 850 23.08 -7.03 -35.75
CA LEU A 850 24.48 -7.26 -35.39
C LEU A 850 24.78 -6.84 -33.95
N GLY A 851 24.28 -5.67 -33.52
CA GLY A 851 24.37 -5.22 -32.14
C GLY A 851 23.72 -6.20 -31.16
N LEU A 852 22.50 -6.64 -31.47
CA LEU A 852 21.77 -7.63 -30.66
C LEU A 852 22.46 -9.01 -30.64
N ASN A 853 22.97 -9.49 -31.79
CA ASN A 853 23.77 -10.71 -31.86
C ASN A 853 24.97 -10.68 -30.91
N ASN A 854 25.75 -9.59 -30.95
CA ASN A 854 26.92 -9.42 -30.08
C ASN A 854 26.58 -9.41 -28.58
N ALA A 855 25.37 -8.99 -28.18
CA ALA A 855 24.93 -9.05 -26.78
C ALA A 855 24.42 -10.45 -26.39
N LEU A 856 23.62 -11.09 -27.25
CA LEU A 856 23.13 -12.46 -27.05
C LEU A 856 24.27 -13.49 -26.98
N GLU A 857 25.25 -13.39 -27.88
CA GLU A 857 26.37 -14.33 -27.93
C GLU A 857 27.25 -14.28 -26.68
N ARG A 858 27.51 -13.08 -26.14
CA ARG A 858 28.25 -12.90 -24.87
C ARG A 858 27.47 -13.45 -23.68
N ALA A 859 26.16 -13.22 -23.62
CA ALA A 859 25.29 -13.77 -22.59
C ALA A 859 25.25 -15.30 -22.61
N PHE A 860 25.08 -15.91 -23.80
CA PHE A 860 25.10 -17.36 -23.98
C PHE A 860 26.47 -17.95 -23.66
N HIS A 861 27.55 -17.28 -24.04
CA HIS A 861 28.91 -17.71 -23.72
C HIS A 861 29.17 -17.69 -22.21
N LEU A 862 28.80 -16.62 -21.48
CA LEU A 862 28.97 -16.58 -20.02
C LEU A 862 28.15 -17.69 -19.34
N TYR A 863 26.88 -17.84 -19.74
CA TYR A 863 25.96 -18.85 -19.21
C TYR A 863 26.48 -20.29 -19.36
N THR A 864 27.05 -20.60 -20.53
CA THR A 864 27.51 -21.96 -20.87
C THR A 864 28.93 -22.25 -20.39
N SER A 865 29.86 -21.28 -20.50
CA SER A 865 31.28 -21.48 -20.19
C SER A 865 31.66 -21.19 -18.73
N ASN A 866 30.90 -20.37 -18.00
CA ASN A 866 31.25 -19.95 -16.62
C ASN A 866 30.01 -19.88 -15.71
N LYS A 867 29.55 -21.05 -15.26
CA LYS A 867 28.39 -21.18 -14.37
C LYS A 867 28.54 -20.42 -13.05
N ASP A 868 29.73 -20.39 -12.45
CA ASP A 868 29.95 -19.67 -11.20
C ASP A 868 29.86 -18.15 -11.40
N GLY A 869 30.46 -17.62 -12.47
CA GLY A 869 30.32 -16.22 -12.87
C GLY A 869 28.87 -15.84 -13.16
N TRP A 870 28.12 -16.72 -13.83
CA TRP A 870 26.69 -16.54 -14.06
C TRP A 870 25.88 -16.49 -12.76
N LEU A 871 26.11 -17.42 -11.84
CA LEU A 871 25.43 -17.45 -10.54
C LEU A 871 25.72 -16.21 -9.70
N GLN A 872 26.96 -15.69 -9.71
CA GLN A 872 27.28 -14.43 -9.04
C GLN A 872 26.56 -13.23 -9.68
N LEU A 873 26.45 -13.19 -11.02
CA LEU A 873 25.67 -12.17 -11.73
C LEU A 873 24.18 -12.23 -11.37
N VAL A 874 23.57 -13.41 -11.35
CA VAL A 874 22.18 -13.64 -10.92
C VAL A 874 21.97 -13.16 -9.48
N LYS A 875 22.82 -13.58 -8.53
CA LYS A 875 22.72 -13.19 -7.12
C LYS A 875 22.92 -11.68 -6.91
N LYS A 876 23.81 -11.06 -7.69
CA LYS A 876 24.01 -9.60 -7.69
C LYS A 876 22.76 -8.87 -8.19
N ASN A 877 22.18 -9.32 -9.29
CA ASN A 877 21.00 -8.70 -9.89
C ASN A 877 19.82 -8.69 -8.92
N MET A 878 19.57 -9.82 -8.23
CA MET A 878 18.51 -9.94 -7.22
C MET A 878 18.71 -9.06 -5.97
N ARG A 879 19.95 -8.65 -5.70
CA ARG A 879 20.34 -7.77 -4.59
C ARG A 879 20.46 -6.29 -4.97
N THR A 880 20.29 -5.93 -6.24
CA THR A 880 20.30 -4.52 -6.67
C THR A 880 19.02 -3.83 -6.21
N ASP A 881 19.15 -2.72 -5.48
CA ASP A 881 18.00 -1.94 -5.02
C ASP A 881 17.42 -1.08 -6.15
N PHE A 882 16.28 -1.51 -6.70
CA PHE A 882 15.43 -0.75 -7.59
C PHE A 882 14.12 -0.32 -6.91
N SER A 883 14.05 -0.28 -5.57
CA SER A 883 12.84 0.12 -4.85
C SER A 883 12.57 1.63 -4.94
N TRP A 884 11.28 2.00 -4.83
CA TRP A 884 10.88 3.40 -4.77
C TRP A 884 11.45 4.17 -3.57
N ASN A 885 12.01 3.51 -2.55
CA ASN A 885 12.71 4.18 -1.46
C ASN A 885 13.94 4.96 -1.94
N SER A 886 14.64 4.46 -2.96
CA SER A 886 15.80 5.14 -3.56
C SER A 886 15.38 6.36 -4.40
N SER A 887 14.42 6.20 -5.30
CA SER A 887 13.97 7.26 -6.20
C SER A 887 13.16 8.36 -5.51
N SER A 888 12.34 8.02 -4.51
CA SER A 888 11.49 9.00 -3.80
C SER A 888 12.29 10.07 -3.04
N VAL A 889 13.50 9.75 -2.54
CA VAL A 889 14.42 10.72 -1.93
C VAL A 889 14.78 11.86 -2.90
N GLN A 890 14.86 11.58 -4.20
CA GLN A 890 15.16 12.59 -5.21
C GLN A 890 13.95 13.52 -5.45
N TYR A 891 12.74 12.94 -5.50
CA TYR A 891 11.48 13.69 -5.60
C TYR A 891 11.24 14.58 -4.36
N GLU A 892 11.33 14.02 -3.15
CA GLU A 892 11.21 14.76 -1.88
C GLU A 892 12.18 15.95 -1.83
N LYS A 893 13.46 15.72 -2.21
CA LYS A 893 14.48 16.78 -2.25
C LYS A 893 14.08 17.92 -3.18
N LEU A 894 13.51 17.64 -4.35
CA LEU A 894 13.00 18.68 -5.26
C LEU A 894 11.79 19.42 -4.67
N TYR A 895 10.85 18.70 -4.05
CA TYR A 895 9.68 19.29 -3.40
C TYR A 895 10.11 20.27 -2.28
N LEU A 896 10.89 19.80 -1.31
CA LEU A 896 11.38 20.59 -0.17
C LEU A 896 12.17 21.82 -0.63
N GLN A 897 13.07 21.67 -1.61
CA GLN A 897 13.82 22.80 -2.18
C GLN A 897 12.92 23.83 -2.88
N THR A 898 11.80 23.42 -3.46
CA THR A 898 10.89 24.32 -4.19
C THR A 898 9.93 25.05 -3.24
N VAL A 899 9.45 24.38 -2.19
CA VAL A 899 8.66 25.00 -1.12
C VAL A 899 9.52 26.03 -0.36
N ALA A 900 10.72 25.64 0.09
CA ALA A 900 11.60 26.50 0.89
C ALA A 900 12.13 27.75 0.15
N ARG A 901 12.10 27.77 -1.19
CA ARG A 901 12.39 28.99 -1.99
C ARG A 901 11.30 30.06 -1.86
N THR A 902 10.06 29.68 -1.54
CA THR A 902 8.91 30.60 -1.46
C THR A 902 8.86 31.31 -0.12
N THR A 903 9.01 30.57 0.99
CA THR A 903 9.01 31.14 2.35
C THR A 903 10.11 32.20 2.53
N ASN A 904 11.29 31.99 1.94
CA ASN A 904 12.38 32.98 1.95
C ASN A 904 12.15 34.20 1.03
N SER A 905 11.16 34.16 0.13
CA SER A 905 10.79 35.32 -0.72
C SER A 905 9.67 36.19 -0.13
N GLU A 906 9.01 35.76 0.95
CA GLU A 906 8.03 36.56 1.69
C GLU A 906 8.67 37.30 2.89
N PHE A 907 9.96 37.07 3.15
CA PHE A 907 10.78 37.76 4.15
C PHE A 907 11.80 38.74 3.54
N ARG A 908 11.57 39.23 2.31
CA ARG A 908 12.39 40.22 1.59
C ARG A 908 11.55 41.25 0.84
#